data_AF-A0A1B7WXQ9-F1
#
_entry.id   AF-A0A1B7WXQ9-F1
#
_cell.length_a   1.000
_cell.length_b   1.000
_cell.length_c   1.000
_cell.angle_alpha   90.00
_cell.angle_beta   90.00
_cell.angle_gamma   90.00
#
_symmetry.space_group_name_H-M   'P 1'
#
loop_
_entity.id
_entity.type
_entity.pdbx_description
1 polymer ?
#
loop_
_entity_poly.entity_id
_entity_poly.type
_entity_poly.pdbx_seq_one_letter_code
_entity_poly.pdbx_strand_id
1 'polypeptide(L)'
;MQHEAILKLKPRPLRLVYLVNTTTDLKNAVTLYTHLWGGFSNAIFPVPDDTDKLILLQYALESINPDYIFLPEQDIPENVTEILDEFPSRCLKLSSERIEDIANLNDHLLGLPLQTVNGSQIREFPHIIRVLNSIYKNPLSDTNICLISDNSTFGHEIFLQFGKPSNQYQGYLSNHLNARLISINSIEALLKASLLTAIGILTNSLSMTEMEILHTASTGGWSIRDHEKVCNLFLYEFNDINIAAIFWNYRRLDIDYINKFCLPKKDFLQNLEEYISILSNFFLSMQELRIYVNLLNDEAINLANQINNIFNKFDRNIFVRVFYNNSGFDFQPGSVYSSKPIVTTREISSLDKSIRFSPVVPSGHENSNYLFGYDAEIEFASGESFSAPFTQTSAVLLSNHIQQIKYSENSQYPLLKDWQQRKTQPVRPAEKGVTGLVYSNAECRIYLPESEEIIARWLKIKGLFFELNDHTRYAKGFIKRFGGFDKTRDLIMSGGAKIFRVFGTSESDIKGSKLSHKSEQSGLKYSQIEGSLKQKLNLSQADARKIVKQNLPALLEAGLLYRGHPLKCPTCGLEDWYKLEKVNEFIECNGCAENFQLESLTSLEFAYKPNELAARFLKTGGEAVLSTAVFLSWLASYRDIQLGGDISRLREEQSFAEIDLFILVKNVLILAECKSWRVIDESKANDIIKHLEKVIETAVLVNAKVVVLGIVTTSITCDLHSLVSDVAQNATEKGIGVHLLLNDTFYLWGQKENEIKEKWQLNVGLLVVSKEKLLHYQVVSVGEPIRQYSWDEGDQLVDRNLVESWRQEF
;
A
#
# COMPACT_ATOMS: atom_id res chain seq x y z
N MET A 1 12.54 25.43 3.21
CA MET A 1 11.45 25.31 2.21
C MET A 1 10.61 24.04 2.40
N GLN A 2 10.50 23.49 3.61
CA GLN A 2 9.69 22.27 3.87
C GLN A 2 8.27 22.57 4.35
N HIS A 3 7.81 23.81 4.19
CA HIS A 3 6.52 24.26 4.74
C HIS A 3 5.40 24.24 3.71
N GLU A 4 5.60 23.66 2.53
CA GLU A 4 4.57 23.63 1.49
C GLU A 4 4.34 22.20 0.99
N ALA A 5 3.07 21.89 0.75
CA ALA A 5 2.60 20.68 0.09
C ALA A 5 1.66 21.06 -1.05
N ILE A 6 1.83 20.40 -2.19
CA ILE A 6 0.92 20.45 -3.32
C ILE A 6 -0.10 19.32 -3.11
N LEU A 7 -1.36 19.71 -2.98
CA LEU A 7 -2.50 18.79 -2.91
C LEU A 7 -3.16 18.69 -4.27
N LYS A 8 -3.33 17.48 -4.81
CA LYS A 8 -4.25 17.22 -5.92
C LYS A 8 -5.52 16.60 -5.35
N LEU A 9 -6.53 17.45 -5.14
CA LEU A 9 -7.77 17.10 -4.48
C LEU A 9 -8.81 16.62 -5.49
N LYS A 10 -9.43 15.49 -5.17
CA LYS A 10 -10.39 14.82 -6.02
C LYS A 10 -11.61 14.40 -5.18
N PRO A 11 -12.73 15.15 -5.19
CA PRO A 11 -13.94 14.73 -4.47
C PRO A 11 -14.51 13.48 -5.13
N ARG A 12 -15.15 12.57 -4.40
CA ARG A 12 -15.70 11.34 -4.98
C ARG A 12 -16.92 10.82 -4.19
N PRO A 13 -17.73 9.98 -4.82
CA PRO A 13 -18.66 9.10 -4.11
C PRO A 13 -17.97 8.26 -3.03
N LEU A 14 -18.79 7.74 -2.12
CA LEU A 14 -18.33 6.80 -1.10
C LEU A 14 -17.91 5.48 -1.75
N ARG A 15 -16.79 4.93 -1.30
CA ARG A 15 -16.35 3.57 -1.63
C ARG A 15 -16.93 2.64 -0.58
N LEU A 16 -17.87 1.80 -0.97
CA LEU A 16 -18.54 0.88 -0.06
C LEU A 16 -18.16 -0.55 -0.42
N VAL A 17 -18.03 -1.38 0.61
CA VAL A 17 -17.93 -2.83 0.49
C VAL A 17 -19.06 -3.45 1.28
N TYR A 18 -19.69 -4.49 0.75
CA TYR A 18 -20.70 -5.26 1.46
C TYR A 18 -20.27 -6.72 1.52
N LEU A 19 -20.15 -7.27 2.72
CA LEU A 19 -19.89 -8.69 2.93
C LEU A 19 -21.20 -9.46 2.97
N VAL A 20 -21.31 -10.52 2.18
CA VAL A 20 -22.55 -11.28 2.00
C VAL A 20 -22.35 -12.75 2.37
N ASN A 21 -23.27 -13.31 3.15
CA ASN A 21 -23.28 -14.73 3.51
C ASN A 21 -24.53 -15.46 3.02
N THR A 22 -25.60 -14.70 2.74
CA THR A 22 -26.89 -15.22 2.26
C THR A 22 -27.40 -14.47 1.03
N THR A 23 -28.34 -15.07 0.31
CA THR A 23 -29.07 -14.38 -0.79
C THR A 23 -29.84 -13.14 -0.28
N THR A 24 -30.24 -13.11 0.99
CA THR A 24 -30.82 -11.92 1.62
C THR A 24 -29.80 -10.81 1.77
N ASP A 25 -28.58 -11.10 2.25
CA ASP A 25 -27.50 -10.12 2.35
C ASP A 25 -27.16 -9.53 0.98
N LEU A 26 -27.12 -10.38 -0.05
CA LEU A 26 -26.90 -9.95 -1.43
C LEU A 26 -28.01 -9.02 -1.93
N LYS A 27 -29.28 -9.34 -1.65
CA LYS A 27 -30.41 -8.45 -1.97
C LYS A 27 -30.31 -7.13 -1.21
N ASN A 28 -29.89 -7.17 0.04
CA ASN A 28 -29.68 -5.98 0.85
C ASN A 28 -28.57 -5.09 0.27
N ALA A 29 -27.44 -5.67 -0.10
CA ALA A 29 -26.31 -4.98 -0.72
C ALA A 29 -26.71 -4.27 -2.02
N VAL A 30 -27.35 -5.00 -2.93
CA VAL A 30 -27.80 -4.47 -4.23
C VAL A 30 -28.86 -3.39 -4.07
N THR A 31 -29.81 -3.58 -3.16
CA THR A 31 -30.85 -2.58 -2.88
C THR A 31 -30.19 -1.30 -2.37
N LEU A 32 -29.30 -1.39 -1.37
CA LEU A 32 -28.58 -0.24 -0.85
C LEU A 32 -27.80 0.49 -1.96
N TYR A 33 -27.01 -0.25 -2.74
CA TYR A 33 -26.15 0.30 -3.79
C TYR A 33 -26.92 0.90 -4.96
N THR A 34 -28.15 0.46 -5.22
CA THR A 34 -29.04 1.06 -6.22
C THR A 34 -29.50 2.47 -5.83
N HIS A 35 -29.55 2.78 -4.52
CA HIS A 35 -30.11 4.01 -3.98
C HIS A 35 -29.07 5.01 -3.49
N LEU A 36 -27.81 4.59 -3.35
CA LEU A 36 -26.71 5.47 -2.95
C LEU A 36 -26.04 6.11 -4.17
N TRP A 37 -25.63 7.37 -4.04
CA TRP A 37 -24.84 8.04 -5.09
C TRP A 37 -23.48 7.37 -5.28
N GLY A 38 -23.18 7.02 -6.54
CA GLY A 38 -22.04 6.18 -6.90
C GLY A 38 -22.16 4.74 -6.41
N GLY A 39 -23.29 4.36 -5.79
CA GLY A 39 -23.52 3.08 -5.14
C GLY A 39 -23.24 1.87 -6.04
N PHE A 40 -23.50 2.03 -7.33
CA PHE A 40 -23.23 1.06 -8.39
C PHE A 40 -21.73 0.76 -8.60
N SER A 41 -20.81 1.60 -8.12
CA SER A 41 -19.37 1.37 -8.22
C SER A 41 -18.82 0.65 -6.98
N ASN A 42 -19.68 0.12 -6.11
CA ASN A 42 -19.25 -0.51 -4.88
C ASN A 42 -19.09 -2.02 -5.03
N ALA A 43 -18.29 -2.61 -4.15
CA ALA A 43 -17.98 -4.03 -4.20
C ALA A 43 -18.88 -4.83 -3.25
N ILE A 44 -19.19 -6.05 -3.66
CA ILE A 44 -19.89 -7.07 -2.87
C ILE A 44 -18.98 -8.28 -2.77
N PHE A 45 -18.59 -8.70 -1.58
CA PHE A 45 -17.75 -9.88 -1.40
C PHE A 45 -18.46 -10.96 -0.60
N PRO A 46 -18.35 -12.23 -1.01
CA PRO A 46 -18.74 -13.32 -0.14
C PRO A 46 -17.86 -13.31 1.12
N VAL A 47 -18.44 -13.66 2.27
CA VAL A 47 -17.65 -13.92 3.48
C VAL A 47 -16.76 -15.14 3.23
N PRO A 48 -15.43 -15.04 3.41
CA PRO A 48 -14.53 -16.14 3.12
C PRO A 48 -14.73 -17.29 4.12
N ASP A 49 -14.72 -18.51 3.60
CA ASP A 49 -14.86 -19.77 4.33
C ASP A 49 -13.52 -20.53 4.44
N ASP A 50 -12.45 -20.02 3.82
CA ASP A 50 -11.11 -20.59 3.85
C ASP A 50 -10.01 -19.49 3.88
N THR A 51 -8.76 -19.89 4.13
CA THR A 51 -7.60 -19.00 4.26
C THR A 51 -7.24 -18.29 2.95
N ASP A 52 -7.44 -18.92 1.80
CA ASP A 52 -7.07 -18.34 0.51
C ASP A 52 -8.02 -17.21 0.12
N LYS A 53 -9.33 -17.43 0.29
CA LYS A 53 -10.36 -16.38 0.14
C LYS A 53 -10.20 -15.27 1.15
N LEU A 54 -9.73 -15.57 2.35
CA LEU A 54 -9.42 -14.57 3.36
C LEU A 54 -8.27 -13.65 2.90
N ILE A 55 -7.20 -14.21 2.31
CA ILE A 55 -6.10 -13.42 1.73
C ILE A 55 -6.59 -12.56 0.56
N LEU A 56 -7.46 -13.10 -0.30
CA LEU A 56 -8.06 -12.37 -1.41
C LEU A 56 -8.94 -11.21 -0.93
N LEU A 57 -9.75 -11.44 0.10
CA LEU A 57 -10.55 -10.37 0.71
C LEU A 57 -9.65 -9.26 1.25
N GLN A 58 -8.58 -9.61 1.98
CA GLN A 58 -7.62 -8.63 2.49
C GLN A 58 -7.04 -7.79 1.36
N TYR A 59 -6.53 -8.43 0.30
CA TYR A 59 -5.98 -7.74 -0.86
C TYR A 59 -7.03 -6.83 -1.54
N ALA A 60 -8.26 -7.32 -1.73
CA ALA A 60 -9.33 -6.54 -2.32
C ALA A 60 -9.69 -5.31 -1.46
N LEU A 61 -9.74 -5.45 -0.14
CA LEU A 61 -9.98 -4.35 0.79
C LEU A 61 -8.85 -3.31 0.78
N GLU A 62 -7.58 -3.74 0.72
CA GLU A 62 -6.43 -2.84 0.56
C GLU A 62 -6.52 -2.04 -0.75
N SER A 63 -6.84 -2.72 -1.85
CA SER A 63 -6.93 -2.11 -3.18
C SER A 63 -8.14 -1.18 -3.32
N ILE A 64 -9.32 -1.55 -2.81
CA ILE A 64 -10.50 -0.67 -2.80
C ILE A 64 -10.25 0.52 -1.88
N ASN A 65 -9.66 0.25 -0.70
CA ASN A 65 -9.61 1.16 0.43
C ASN A 65 -11.04 1.70 0.67
N PRO A 66 -11.98 0.91 1.24
CA PRO A 66 -13.41 1.28 1.32
C PRO A 66 -13.71 2.22 2.50
N ASP A 67 -14.55 3.22 2.33
CA ASP A 67 -14.93 4.14 3.42
C ASP A 67 -15.76 3.40 4.49
N TYR A 68 -16.64 2.51 4.03
CA TYR A 68 -17.45 1.66 4.88
C TYR A 68 -17.45 0.22 4.39
N ILE A 69 -17.46 -0.71 5.35
CA ILE A 69 -17.65 -2.14 5.13
C ILE A 69 -18.95 -2.53 5.83
N PHE A 70 -19.96 -2.90 5.07
CA PHE A 70 -21.22 -3.43 5.58
C PHE A 70 -21.06 -4.92 5.86
N LEU A 71 -21.42 -5.32 7.07
CA LEU A 71 -21.36 -6.70 7.53
C LEU A 71 -22.75 -7.34 7.39
N PRO A 72 -22.82 -8.66 7.16
CA PRO A 72 -24.08 -9.38 7.17
C PRO A 72 -24.76 -9.28 8.54
N GLU A 73 -26.07 -9.56 8.59
CA GLU A 73 -26.81 -9.60 9.86
C GLU A 73 -26.31 -10.74 10.76
N GLN A 74 -25.91 -11.85 10.13
CA GLN A 74 -25.28 -12.99 10.78
C GLN A 74 -23.86 -12.65 11.22
N ASP A 75 -23.37 -13.34 12.25
CA ASP A 75 -21.99 -13.17 12.69
C ASP A 75 -21.00 -13.73 11.66
N ILE A 76 -19.89 -13.01 11.50
CA ILE A 76 -18.80 -13.37 10.60
C ILE A 76 -17.74 -14.18 11.35
N PRO A 77 -16.96 -15.02 10.66
CA PRO A 77 -15.84 -15.74 11.26
C PRO A 77 -14.83 -14.80 11.97
N GLU A 78 -14.19 -15.31 13.04
CA GLU A 78 -13.24 -14.54 13.86
C GLU A 78 -12.04 -14.05 13.06
N ASN A 79 -11.47 -14.89 12.19
CA ASN A 79 -10.39 -14.53 11.28
C ASN A 79 -10.76 -13.39 10.31
N VAL A 80 -12.03 -13.28 9.89
CA VAL A 80 -12.51 -12.15 9.09
C VAL A 80 -12.57 -10.89 9.94
N THR A 81 -13.02 -11.02 11.19
CA THR A 81 -13.07 -9.91 12.15
C THR A 81 -11.67 -9.37 12.43
N GLU A 82 -10.68 -10.24 12.66
CA GLU A 82 -9.28 -9.85 12.86
C GLU A 82 -8.76 -9.01 11.71
N ILE A 83 -9.05 -9.41 10.47
CA ILE A 83 -8.65 -8.66 9.27
C ILE A 83 -9.34 -7.29 9.25
N LEU A 84 -10.66 -7.25 9.44
CA LEU A 84 -11.44 -6.02 9.43
C LEU A 84 -10.99 -5.02 10.52
N ASP A 85 -10.54 -5.52 11.67
CA ASP A 85 -10.01 -4.71 12.77
C ASP A 85 -8.66 -4.04 12.43
N GLU A 86 -7.89 -4.60 11.49
CA GLU A 86 -6.65 -3.98 11.01
C GLU A 86 -6.91 -2.84 10.00
N PHE A 87 -8.06 -2.86 9.32
CA PHE A 87 -8.41 -1.88 8.30
C PHE A 87 -8.88 -0.55 8.90
N PRO A 88 -8.49 0.58 8.30
CA PRO A 88 -8.98 1.89 8.72
C PRO A 88 -10.45 2.17 8.37
N SER A 89 -11.07 1.25 7.64
CA SER A 89 -12.46 1.32 7.18
C SER A 89 -13.44 1.17 8.33
N ARG A 90 -14.61 1.81 8.21
CA ARG A 90 -15.65 1.73 9.25
C ARG A 90 -16.57 0.55 8.98
N CYS A 91 -16.66 -0.37 9.93
CA CYS A 91 -17.59 -1.48 9.87
C CYS A 91 -19.01 -1.08 10.34
N LEU A 92 -20.02 -1.50 9.58
CA LEU A 92 -21.43 -1.21 9.79
C LEU A 92 -22.25 -2.49 9.72
N LYS A 93 -23.07 -2.77 10.75
CA LYS A 93 -24.19 -3.72 10.61
C LYS A 93 -25.44 -2.92 10.23
N LEU A 94 -26.07 -3.26 9.12
CA LEU A 94 -27.35 -2.69 8.70
C LEU A 94 -28.41 -3.79 8.68
N SER A 95 -29.53 -3.56 9.38
CA SER A 95 -30.68 -4.44 9.25
C SER A 95 -31.37 -4.22 7.91
N SER A 96 -32.06 -5.25 7.45
CA SER A 96 -32.90 -5.22 6.26
C SER A 96 -33.94 -4.09 6.32
N GLU A 97 -34.56 -3.88 7.48
CA GLU A 97 -35.48 -2.75 7.73
C GLU A 97 -34.82 -1.39 7.48
N ARG A 98 -33.58 -1.22 7.94
CA ARG A 98 -32.84 0.04 7.77
C ARG A 98 -32.45 0.29 6.32
N ILE A 99 -32.15 -0.76 5.56
CA ILE A 99 -31.86 -0.65 4.13
C ILE A 99 -33.12 -0.23 3.37
N GLU A 100 -34.27 -0.80 3.75
CA GLU A 100 -35.56 -0.44 3.18
C GLU A 100 -35.94 1.02 3.50
N ASP A 101 -35.63 1.51 4.71
CA ASP A 101 -35.78 2.93 5.05
C ASP A 101 -34.94 3.86 4.16
N ILE A 102 -33.70 3.46 3.88
CA ILE A 102 -32.80 4.22 3.00
C ILE A 102 -33.37 4.21 1.58
N ALA A 103 -33.80 3.05 1.09
CA ALA A 103 -34.35 2.90 -0.27
C ALA A 103 -35.63 3.71 -0.50
N ASN A 104 -36.49 3.82 0.52
CA ASN A 104 -37.73 4.58 0.48
C ASN A 104 -37.59 6.04 0.91
N LEU A 105 -36.36 6.53 1.09
CA LEU A 105 -36.05 7.90 1.50
C LEU A 105 -36.95 8.40 2.65
N ASN A 106 -37.10 7.61 3.71
CA ASN A 106 -37.92 7.98 4.87
C ASN A 106 -37.24 9.11 5.66
N ASP A 107 -37.44 10.38 5.28
CA ASP A 107 -36.73 11.57 5.80
C ASP A 107 -36.72 11.65 7.34
N HIS A 108 -37.82 11.26 8.01
CA HIS A 108 -37.92 11.26 9.47
C HIS A 108 -36.96 10.26 10.13
N LEU A 109 -36.62 9.17 9.45
CA LEU A 109 -35.72 8.12 9.93
C LEU A 109 -34.29 8.31 9.40
N LEU A 110 -34.10 9.02 8.27
CA LEU A 110 -32.78 9.39 7.76
C LEU A 110 -32.05 10.35 8.70
N GLY A 111 -32.77 11.16 9.48
CA GLY A 111 -32.16 12.00 10.52
C GLY A 111 -31.60 11.25 11.73
N LEU A 112 -31.92 9.95 11.89
CA LEU A 112 -31.39 9.13 12.99
C LEU A 112 -29.94 8.73 12.68
N PRO A 113 -28.97 9.07 13.55
CA PRO A 113 -27.59 8.75 13.31
C PRO A 113 -27.37 7.23 13.29
N LEU A 114 -26.83 6.71 12.20
CA LEU A 114 -26.33 5.34 12.15
C LEU A 114 -25.09 5.22 13.02
N GLN A 115 -25.11 4.30 13.98
CA GLN A 115 -23.93 4.01 14.80
C GLN A 115 -23.06 2.96 14.11
N THR A 116 -21.77 3.26 13.93
CA THR A 116 -20.79 2.23 13.58
C THR A 116 -20.58 1.26 14.72
N VAL A 117 -20.03 0.08 14.42
CA VAL A 117 -19.58 -0.88 15.45
C VAL A 117 -18.68 -0.20 16.49
N ASN A 118 -17.88 0.78 16.04
CA ASN A 118 -16.99 1.58 16.89
C ASN A 118 -17.64 2.87 17.46
N GLY A 119 -18.97 3.00 17.44
CA GLY A 119 -19.68 4.11 18.08
C GLY A 119 -19.58 5.51 17.44
N SER A 120 -19.08 5.63 16.20
CA SER A 120 -19.17 6.85 15.40
C SER A 120 -20.56 7.00 14.76
N GLN A 121 -21.04 8.23 14.61
CA GLN A 121 -22.38 8.53 14.10
C GLN A 121 -22.32 9.03 12.65
N ILE A 122 -23.09 8.41 11.77
CA ILE A 122 -23.29 8.86 10.39
C ILE A 122 -24.69 9.45 10.31
N ARG A 123 -24.78 10.74 9.96
CA ARG A 123 -26.07 11.41 9.85
C ARG A 123 -26.84 11.00 8.60
N GLU A 124 -26.19 10.96 7.45
CA GLU A 124 -26.92 10.71 6.20
C GLU A 124 -25.98 10.23 5.07
N PHE A 125 -26.41 9.18 4.37
CA PHE A 125 -25.79 8.73 3.12
C PHE A 125 -26.36 9.52 1.93
N PRO A 126 -25.60 9.67 0.82
CA PRO A 126 -26.12 10.39 -0.34
C PRO A 126 -27.17 9.55 -1.03
N HIS A 127 -28.44 9.93 -0.91
CA HIS A 127 -29.48 9.26 -1.67
C HIS A 127 -29.52 9.77 -3.12
N ILE A 128 -29.54 8.87 -4.09
CA ILE A 128 -29.47 9.18 -5.53
C ILE A 128 -30.58 10.15 -5.97
N ILE A 129 -31.83 9.94 -5.52
CA ILE A 129 -32.96 10.85 -5.82
C ILE A 129 -32.64 12.30 -5.45
N ARG A 130 -31.99 12.55 -4.30
CA ARG A 130 -31.67 13.92 -3.87
C ARG A 130 -30.61 14.55 -4.77
N VAL A 131 -29.65 13.77 -5.23
CA VAL A 131 -28.65 14.23 -6.19
C VAL A 131 -29.32 14.53 -7.53
N LEU A 132 -30.16 13.63 -8.03
CA LEU A 132 -30.89 13.85 -9.28
C LEU A 132 -31.81 15.07 -9.21
N ASN A 133 -32.52 15.29 -8.11
CA ASN A 133 -33.34 16.48 -7.87
C ASN A 133 -32.56 17.78 -8.00
N SER A 134 -31.31 17.77 -7.54
CA SER A 134 -30.46 18.96 -7.58
C SER A 134 -29.94 19.27 -8.99
N ILE A 135 -29.69 18.22 -9.79
CA ILE A 135 -29.15 18.32 -11.15
C ILE A 135 -30.28 18.62 -12.15
N TYR A 136 -31.40 17.90 -12.03
CA TYR A 136 -32.53 17.94 -12.96
C TYR A 136 -33.76 18.56 -12.28
N LYS A 137 -33.73 19.89 -12.11
CA LYS A 137 -34.85 20.64 -11.52
C LYS A 137 -36.12 20.62 -12.36
N ASN A 138 -35.98 20.42 -13.67
CA ASN A 138 -37.09 20.38 -14.62
C ASN A 138 -37.10 19.01 -15.31
N PRO A 139 -38.28 18.49 -15.69
CA PRO A 139 -38.36 17.24 -16.41
C PRO A 139 -37.60 17.29 -17.74
N LEU A 140 -36.88 16.22 -18.07
CA LEU A 140 -36.28 16.05 -19.39
C LEU A 140 -37.35 15.52 -20.35
N SER A 141 -37.51 16.15 -21.52
CA SER A 141 -38.53 15.73 -22.51
C SER A 141 -38.25 14.35 -23.10
N ASP A 142 -36.97 14.01 -23.28
CA ASP A 142 -36.54 12.80 -23.96
C ASP A 142 -35.41 12.13 -23.18
N THR A 143 -35.70 10.97 -22.58
CA THR A 143 -34.66 10.08 -22.05
C THR A 143 -34.83 8.67 -22.60
N ASN A 144 -33.74 7.93 -22.64
CA ASN A 144 -33.67 6.51 -22.96
C ASN A 144 -33.62 5.64 -21.69
N ILE A 145 -34.19 6.15 -20.60
CA ILE A 145 -34.21 5.42 -19.33
C ILE A 145 -35.34 4.40 -19.36
N CYS A 146 -35.00 3.16 -19.08
CA CYS A 146 -35.94 2.06 -18.99
C CYS A 146 -35.92 1.44 -17.60
N LEU A 147 -37.11 1.24 -17.04
CA LEU A 147 -37.33 0.56 -15.77
C LEU A 147 -37.85 -0.84 -16.08
N ILE A 148 -37.35 -1.83 -15.37
CA ILE A 148 -37.85 -3.20 -15.50
C ILE A 148 -38.81 -3.48 -14.35
N SER A 149 -40.00 -3.95 -14.69
CA SER A 149 -41.05 -4.35 -13.74
C SER A 149 -40.59 -5.52 -12.87
N ASP A 150 -40.90 -5.45 -11.59
CA ASP A 150 -40.54 -6.47 -10.58
C ASP A 150 -41.44 -7.72 -10.62
N ASN A 151 -42.55 -7.69 -11.35
CA ASN A 151 -43.54 -8.79 -11.44
C ASN A 151 -43.11 -9.97 -12.33
N SER A 152 -41.83 -10.06 -12.67
CA SER A 152 -41.27 -11.09 -13.55
C SER A 152 -41.02 -12.41 -12.81
N THR A 153 -41.14 -13.54 -13.52
CA THR A 153 -40.64 -14.85 -13.07
C THR A 153 -39.13 -14.88 -12.86
N PHE A 154 -38.39 -13.93 -13.45
CA PHE A 154 -36.93 -13.76 -13.33
C PHE A 154 -36.56 -12.62 -12.37
N GLY A 155 -37.41 -12.38 -11.38
CA GLY A 155 -37.28 -11.24 -10.47
C GLY A 155 -35.92 -11.17 -9.76
N HIS A 156 -35.24 -12.30 -9.51
CA HIS A 156 -33.93 -12.29 -8.89
C HIS A 156 -32.79 -11.92 -9.86
N GLU A 157 -32.79 -12.43 -11.07
CA GLU A 157 -31.80 -12.11 -12.10
C GLU A 157 -31.94 -10.66 -12.55
N ILE A 158 -33.18 -10.20 -12.75
CA ILE A 158 -33.50 -8.80 -13.01
C ILE A 158 -32.96 -7.92 -11.88
N PHE A 159 -33.22 -8.33 -10.64
CA PHE A 159 -32.73 -7.65 -9.45
C PHE A 159 -31.19 -7.56 -9.43
N LEU A 160 -30.47 -8.64 -9.73
CA LEU A 160 -29.02 -8.64 -9.78
C LEU A 160 -28.49 -7.83 -10.96
N GLN A 161 -29.14 -7.87 -12.11
CA GLN A 161 -28.62 -7.26 -13.31
C GLN A 161 -28.89 -5.76 -13.39
N PHE A 162 -30.06 -5.34 -12.91
CA PHE A 162 -30.58 -3.99 -13.10
C PHE A 162 -30.81 -3.24 -11.77
N GLY A 163 -30.62 -3.92 -10.63
CA GLY A 163 -30.94 -3.39 -9.32
C GLY A 163 -32.43 -3.47 -9.00
N LYS A 164 -32.83 -2.86 -7.89
CA LYS A 164 -34.24 -2.77 -7.46
C LYS A 164 -34.57 -1.36 -7.01
N PRO A 165 -34.95 -0.45 -7.91
CA PRO A 165 -35.36 0.89 -7.53
C PRO A 165 -36.65 0.81 -6.69
N SER A 166 -36.72 1.58 -5.60
CA SER A 166 -37.94 1.72 -4.79
C SER A 166 -39.06 2.34 -5.61
N ASN A 167 -40.31 2.18 -5.17
CA ASN A 167 -41.48 2.78 -5.85
C ASN A 167 -41.34 4.30 -5.98
N GLN A 168 -40.76 4.95 -4.97
CA GLN A 168 -40.48 6.38 -5.00
C GLN A 168 -39.40 6.71 -6.05
N TYR A 169 -38.33 5.92 -6.13
CA TYR A 169 -37.29 6.13 -7.12
C TYR A 169 -37.82 5.91 -8.55
N GLN A 170 -38.57 4.84 -8.78
CA GLN A 170 -39.24 4.58 -10.05
C GLN A 170 -40.18 5.73 -10.42
N GLY A 171 -41.04 6.16 -9.49
CA GLY A 171 -41.94 7.30 -9.70
C GLY A 171 -41.19 8.59 -10.02
N TYR A 172 -40.02 8.82 -9.40
CA TYR A 172 -39.17 9.96 -9.75
C TYR A 172 -38.66 9.86 -11.19
N LEU A 173 -38.07 8.71 -11.57
CA LEU A 173 -37.55 8.48 -12.92
C LEU A 173 -38.65 8.59 -13.99
N SER A 174 -39.84 8.06 -13.73
CA SER A 174 -40.98 8.18 -14.66
C SER A 174 -41.50 9.61 -14.76
N ASN A 175 -41.72 10.29 -13.64
CA ASN A 175 -42.36 11.61 -13.65
C ASN A 175 -41.44 12.77 -14.04
N HIS A 176 -40.14 12.66 -13.75
CA HIS A 176 -39.16 13.75 -13.98
C HIS A 176 -38.19 13.44 -15.11
N LEU A 177 -38.01 12.16 -15.46
CA LEU A 177 -37.08 11.77 -16.50
C LEU A 177 -37.77 10.95 -17.58
N ASN A 178 -39.10 10.91 -17.64
CA ASN A 178 -39.86 10.20 -18.68
C ASN A 178 -39.43 8.73 -18.88
N ALA A 179 -38.97 8.07 -17.81
CA ALA A 179 -38.53 6.68 -17.89
C ALA A 179 -39.70 5.73 -18.23
N ARG A 180 -39.45 4.77 -19.12
CA ARG A 180 -40.44 3.79 -19.60
C ARG A 180 -40.38 2.50 -18.79
N LEU A 181 -41.53 1.89 -18.51
CA LEU A 181 -41.58 0.60 -17.80
C LEU A 181 -41.68 -0.55 -18.81
N ILE A 182 -40.77 -1.53 -18.69
CA ILE A 182 -40.69 -2.74 -19.50
C ILE A 182 -41.00 -3.95 -18.61
N SER A 183 -41.77 -4.91 -19.11
CA SER A 183 -42.00 -6.19 -18.44
C SER A 183 -41.19 -7.30 -19.11
N ILE A 184 -40.47 -8.09 -18.32
CA ILE A 184 -39.71 -9.24 -18.81
C ILE A 184 -40.44 -10.50 -18.37
N ASN A 185 -41.03 -11.23 -19.32
CA ASN A 185 -41.87 -12.40 -19.01
C ASN A 185 -41.29 -13.72 -19.55
N SER A 186 -40.15 -13.65 -20.24
CA SER A 186 -39.41 -14.80 -20.75
C SER A 186 -37.90 -14.58 -20.57
N ILE A 187 -37.16 -15.67 -20.57
CA ILE A 187 -35.70 -15.64 -20.48
C ILE A 187 -35.05 -15.10 -21.76
N GLU A 188 -35.69 -15.29 -22.91
CA GLU A 188 -35.34 -14.62 -24.16
C GLU A 188 -35.44 -13.10 -23.99
N ALA A 189 -36.55 -12.60 -23.44
CA ALA A 189 -36.72 -11.17 -23.16
C ALA A 189 -35.68 -10.66 -22.14
N LEU A 190 -35.31 -11.47 -21.14
CA LEU A 190 -34.23 -11.14 -20.21
C LEU A 190 -32.90 -10.95 -20.94
N LEU A 191 -32.54 -11.90 -21.81
CA LEU A 191 -31.31 -11.82 -22.60
C LEU A 191 -31.31 -10.62 -23.55
N LYS A 192 -32.41 -10.39 -24.30
CA LYS A 192 -32.54 -9.23 -25.20
C LYS A 192 -32.42 -7.91 -24.45
N ALA A 193 -33.14 -7.74 -23.33
CA ALA A 193 -33.08 -6.52 -22.51
C ALA A 193 -31.66 -6.28 -21.99
N SER A 194 -30.98 -7.35 -21.57
CA SER A 194 -29.58 -7.28 -21.14
C SER A 194 -28.64 -6.83 -22.25
N LEU A 195 -28.79 -7.40 -23.45
CA LEU A 195 -27.97 -7.09 -24.62
C LEU A 195 -28.16 -5.64 -25.08
N LEU A 196 -29.40 -5.16 -25.07
CA LEU A 196 -29.70 -3.75 -25.37
C LEU A 196 -29.16 -2.79 -24.30
N THR A 197 -29.10 -3.23 -23.04
CA THR A 197 -28.47 -2.46 -21.96
C THR A 197 -26.95 -2.39 -22.14
N ALA A 198 -26.32 -3.48 -22.56
CA ALA A 198 -24.87 -3.60 -22.76
C ALA A 198 -24.31 -2.62 -23.81
N ILE A 199 -25.12 -2.26 -24.82
CA ILE A 199 -24.76 -1.33 -25.90
C ILE A 199 -25.29 0.10 -25.69
N GLY A 200 -25.72 0.43 -24.47
CA GLY A 200 -26.14 1.79 -24.09
C GLY A 200 -27.49 2.25 -24.66
N ILE A 201 -28.27 1.35 -25.27
CA ILE A 201 -29.57 1.69 -25.87
C ILE A 201 -30.66 1.74 -24.80
N LEU A 202 -30.63 0.79 -23.85
CA LEU A 202 -31.41 0.86 -22.63
C LEU A 202 -30.48 1.31 -21.50
N THR A 203 -30.76 2.46 -20.88
CA THR A 203 -30.05 2.86 -19.66
C THR A 203 -30.95 2.56 -18.46
N ASN A 204 -30.67 1.47 -17.75
CA ASN A 204 -31.50 1.07 -16.59
C ASN A 204 -31.08 1.79 -15.30
N SER A 205 -29.96 2.51 -15.32
CA SER A 205 -29.52 3.35 -14.20
C SER A 205 -28.76 4.56 -14.71
N LEU A 206 -29.02 5.72 -14.09
CA LEU A 206 -28.15 6.88 -14.20
C LEU A 206 -26.86 6.57 -13.43
N SER A 207 -25.90 5.93 -14.10
CA SER A 207 -24.56 5.77 -13.52
C SER A 207 -23.88 7.13 -13.53
N MET A 208 -23.84 7.79 -12.38
CA MET A 208 -23.13 9.08 -12.23
C MET A 208 -21.65 8.90 -11.89
N THR A 209 -21.12 7.70 -12.13
CA THR A 209 -19.74 7.30 -11.85
C THR A 209 -19.22 6.41 -12.95
N GLU A 210 -18.01 6.68 -13.41
CA GLU A 210 -17.21 5.78 -14.22
C GLU A 210 -16.12 5.21 -13.30
N MET A 211 -16.02 3.87 -13.28
CA MET A 211 -15.16 3.04 -12.46
C MET A 211 -14.82 1.81 -13.27
N GLU A 212 -13.56 1.42 -13.19
CA GLU A 212 -13.03 0.22 -13.81
C GLU A 212 -12.73 -0.81 -12.71
N ILE A 213 -13.29 -2.00 -12.83
CA ILE A 213 -12.93 -3.19 -12.07
C ILE A 213 -12.46 -4.23 -13.09
N LEU A 214 -11.14 -4.37 -13.23
CA LEU A 214 -10.54 -5.34 -14.14
C LEU A 214 -10.36 -6.69 -13.45
N HIS A 215 -10.95 -7.73 -14.02
CA HIS A 215 -10.54 -9.10 -13.73
C HIS A 215 -9.25 -9.41 -14.51
N THR A 216 -8.09 -9.09 -13.95
CA THR A 216 -6.80 -9.59 -14.44
C THR A 216 -6.50 -10.92 -13.79
N ALA A 217 -6.68 -12.03 -14.52
CA ALA A 217 -5.99 -13.26 -14.13
C ALA A 217 -4.49 -12.95 -14.20
N SER A 218 -3.75 -13.28 -13.13
CA SER A 218 -2.34 -12.98 -12.94
C SER A 218 -1.40 -13.78 -13.86
N THR A 219 -1.61 -13.68 -15.18
CA THR A 219 -0.62 -14.10 -16.18
C THR A 219 -0.03 -12.81 -16.75
N GLY A 220 1.19 -12.49 -16.29
CA GLY A 220 1.84 -11.21 -16.58
C GLY A 220 1.78 -10.79 -18.05
N GLY A 221 1.57 -9.49 -18.26
CA GLY A 221 1.99 -8.81 -19.47
C GLY A 221 0.99 -8.68 -20.63
N TRP A 222 -0.32 -8.83 -20.40
CA TRP A 222 -1.32 -8.50 -21.42
C TRP A 222 -2.19 -7.34 -20.93
N SER A 223 -1.93 -6.14 -21.46
CA SER A 223 -2.85 -5.01 -21.31
C SER A 223 -4.17 -5.44 -21.95
N ILE A 224 -5.19 -5.70 -21.13
CA ILE A 224 -6.50 -6.12 -21.58
C ILE A 224 -7.09 -4.98 -22.43
N ARG A 225 -7.00 -5.12 -23.74
CA ARG A 225 -7.70 -4.29 -24.73
C ARG A 225 -8.81 -5.09 -25.42
N ASP A 226 -9.15 -6.29 -24.93
CA ASP A 226 -9.96 -7.27 -25.66
C ASP A 226 -11.49 -7.10 -25.48
N HIS A 227 -12.00 -5.94 -25.07
CA HIS A 227 -13.30 -5.90 -24.39
C HIS A 227 -14.55 -5.89 -25.28
N GLU A 228 -14.50 -5.25 -26.45
CA GLU A 228 -15.70 -5.09 -27.30
C GLU A 228 -16.15 -6.37 -28.00
N LYS A 229 -15.34 -7.43 -27.97
CA LYS A 229 -15.60 -8.71 -28.66
C LYS A 229 -15.71 -9.88 -27.68
N VAL A 230 -15.69 -9.62 -26.37
CA VAL A 230 -15.83 -10.63 -25.32
C VAL A 230 -17.22 -10.55 -24.72
N CYS A 231 -17.96 -11.66 -24.73
CA CYS A 231 -19.22 -11.83 -24.01
C CYS A 231 -18.98 -12.58 -22.69
N ASN A 232 -19.58 -12.13 -21.60
CA ASN A 232 -19.41 -12.71 -20.26
C ASN A 232 -20.77 -13.19 -19.73
N LEU A 233 -20.94 -14.50 -19.57
CA LEU A 233 -22.13 -15.12 -18.99
C LEU A 233 -21.84 -15.54 -17.56
N PHE A 234 -22.73 -15.18 -16.65
CA PHE A 234 -22.71 -15.56 -15.25
C PHE A 234 -23.91 -16.47 -15.02
N LEU A 235 -23.64 -17.77 -14.95
CA LEU A 235 -24.66 -18.80 -14.82
C LEU A 235 -24.92 -19.04 -13.34
N TYR A 236 -26.02 -18.48 -12.87
CA TYR A 236 -26.35 -18.36 -11.46
C TYR A 236 -27.32 -19.47 -10.99
N GLU A 237 -27.12 -19.95 -9.77
CA GLU A 237 -28.11 -20.72 -9.01
C GLU A 237 -28.52 -19.92 -7.78
N PHE A 238 -29.77 -20.03 -7.30
CA PHE A 238 -30.35 -19.15 -6.25
C PHE A 238 -29.56 -19.03 -4.94
N ASN A 239 -28.63 -19.93 -4.67
CA ASN A 239 -27.76 -19.91 -3.48
C ASN A 239 -26.28 -19.65 -3.81
N ASP A 240 -25.93 -19.39 -5.07
CA ASP A 240 -24.56 -19.17 -5.53
C ASP A 240 -24.16 -17.70 -5.41
N ILE A 241 -23.92 -17.30 -4.16
CA ILE A 241 -23.54 -15.92 -3.80
C ILE A 241 -22.23 -15.52 -4.48
N ASN A 242 -21.32 -16.48 -4.72
CA ASN A 242 -20.04 -16.22 -5.35
C ASN A 242 -20.24 -15.74 -6.79
N ILE A 243 -20.99 -16.47 -7.62
CA ILE A 243 -21.25 -16.06 -9.00
C ILE A 243 -21.98 -14.72 -9.07
N ALA A 244 -22.95 -14.48 -8.19
CA ALA A 244 -23.64 -13.20 -8.14
C ALA A 244 -22.73 -12.04 -7.72
N ALA A 245 -21.87 -12.24 -6.72
CA ALA A 245 -20.88 -11.26 -6.30
C ALA A 245 -19.87 -10.97 -7.43
N ILE A 246 -19.42 -11.99 -8.15
CA ILE A 246 -18.56 -11.82 -9.33
C ILE A 246 -19.29 -11.03 -10.40
N PHE A 247 -20.52 -11.38 -10.75
CA PHE A 247 -21.32 -10.61 -11.70
C PHE A 247 -21.42 -9.14 -11.29
N TRP A 248 -21.70 -8.86 -10.01
CA TRP A 248 -21.83 -7.50 -9.49
C TRP A 248 -20.53 -6.72 -9.55
N ASN A 249 -19.41 -7.35 -9.18
CA ASN A 249 -18.09 -6.71 -9.17
C ASN A 249 -17.47 -6.61 -10.56
N TYR A 250 -17.89 -7.41 -11.54
CA TYR A 250 -17.37 -7.37 -12.91
C TYR A 250 -17.89 -6.13 -13.64
N ARG A 251 -17.40 -4.94 -13.31
CA ARG A 251 -17.87 -3.66 -13.87
C ARG A 251 -16.75 -2.94 -14.60
N ARG A 252 -17.02 -2.59 -15.85
CA ARG A 252 -16.29 -1.56 -16.58
C ARG A 252 -17.32 -0.49 -16.91
N LEU A 253 -17.26 0.66 -16.24
CA LEU A 253 -18.24 1.72 -16.45
C LEU A 253 -17.79 2.72 -17.52
N ASP A 254 -16.71 2.42 -18.27
CA ASP A 254 -16.48 3.08 -19.56
C ASP A 254 -17.75 2.82 -20.38
N ILE A 255 -18.42 3.90 -20.74
CA ILE A 255 -19.82 3.98 -21.18
C ILE A 255 -20.11 3.13 -22.42
N ASP A 256 -19.10 2.56 -23.05
CA ASP A 256 -19.24 2.02 -24.38
C ASP A 256 -19.55 0.51 -24.42
N TYR A 257 -19.06 -0.37 -23.53
CA TYR A 257 -19.30 -1.83 -23.71
C TYR A 257 -19.26 -2.68 -22.43
N ILE A 258 -20.43 -3.10 -21.92
CA ILE A 258 -20.53 -4.13 -20.85
C ILE A 258 -21.27 -5.36 -21.37
N ASN A 259 -20.57 -6.26 -22.05
CA ASN A 259 -21.12 -7.54 -22.48
C ASN A 259 -21.16 -8.55 -21.32
N LYS A 260 -21.92 -8.27 -20.25
CA LYS A 260 -22.09 -9.20 -19.11
C LYS A 260 -23.56 -9.52 -18.84
N PHE A 261 -23.84 -10.78 -18.58
CA PHE A 261 -25.20 -11.30 -18.47
C PHE A 261 -25.33 -12.24 -17.29
N CYS A 262 -26.36 -12.07 -16.46
CA CYS A 262 -26.68 -13.01 -15.40
C CYS A 262 -27.88 -13.84 -15.83
N LEU A 263 -27.72 -15.16 -15.94
CA LEU A 263 -28.77 -16.07 -16.41
C LEU A 263 -28.94 -17.22 -15.41
N PRO A 264 -30.16 -17.74 -15.21
CA PRO A 264 -30.36 -18.96 -14.42
C PRO A 264 -29.63 -20.13 -15.07
N LYS A 265 -28.71 -20.76 -14.34
CA LYS A 265 -27.87 -21.86 -14.85
C LYS A 265 -28.70 -23.00 -15.43
N LYS A 266 -29.76 -23.42 -14.72
CA LYS A 266 -30.62 -24.53 -15.15
C LYS A 266 -31.28 -24.23 -16.48
N ASP A 267 -31.92 -23.06 -16.61
CA ASP A 267 -32.62 -22.67 -17.83
C ASP A 267 -31.66 -22.43 -18.99
N PHE A 268 -30.47 -21.87 -18.73
CA PHE A 268 -29.41 -21.73 -19.72
C PHE A 268 -28.99 -23.08 -20.30
N LEU A 269 -28.67 -24.05 -19.44
CA LEU A 269 -28.22 -25.37 -19.86
C LEU A 269 -29.30 -26.16 -20.59
N GLN A 270 -30.58 -25.99 -20.23
CA GLN A 270 -31.69 -26.65 -20.90
C GLN A 270 -31.98 -26.11 -22.31
N ASN A 271 -31.63 -24.84 -22.57
CA ASN A 271 -31.89 -24.17 -23.85
C ASN A 271 -30.60 -23.63 -24.49
N LEU A 272 -29.49 -24.36 -24.31
CA LEU A 272 -28.15 -23.91 -24.69
C LEU A 272 -28.05 -23.45 -26.16
N GLU A 273 -28.59 -24.24 -27.10
CA GLU A 273 -28.51 -23.95 -28.53
C GLU A 273 -29.28 -22.67 -28.91
N GLU A 274 -30.40 -22.40 -28.26
CA GLU A 274 -31.20 -21.19 -28.46
C GLU A 274 -30.43 -19.94 -28.02
N TYR A 275 -29.86 -19.94 -26.81
CA TYR A 275 -29.10 -18.77 -26.32
C TYR A 275 -27.85 -18.48 -27.14
N ILE A 276 -27.11 -19.53 -27.51
CA ILE A 276 -25.92 -19.37 -28.35
C ILE A 276 -26.31 -18.84 -29.73
N SER A 277 -27.46 -19.25 -30.28
CA SER A 277 -28.00 -18.67 -31.51
C SER A 277 -28.31 -17.18 -31.36
N ILE A 278 -28.99 -16.77 -30.28
CA ILE A 278 -29.31 -15.36 -30.00
C ILE A 278 -28.02 -14.54 -29.87
N LEU A 279 -27.05 -15.00 -29.07
CA LEU A 279 -25.76 -14.32 -28.88
C LEU A 279 -24.99 -14.20 -30.19
N SER A 280 -24.97 -15.26 -31.00
CA SER A 280 -24.28 -15.28 -32.30
C SER A 280 -24.89 -14.30 -33.30
N ASN A 281 -26.22 -14.21 -33.34
CA ASN A 281 -26.95 -13.33 -34.26
C ASN A 281 -26.86 -11.87 -33.83
N PHE A 282 -26.91 -11.60 -32.52
CA PHE A 282 -26.82 -10.25 -32.01
C PHE A 282 -25.40 -9.69 -32.07
N PHE A 283 -24.43 -10.47 -31.60
CA PHE A 283 -23.06 -10.01 -31.37
C PHE A 283 -22.14 -10.46 -32.49
N LEU A 284 -22.31 -9.84 -33.67
CA LEU A 284 -21.63 -10.21 -34.91
C LEU A 284 -20.10 -10.15 -34.81
N SER A 285 -19.56 -9.29 -33.95
CA SER A 285 -18.11 -9.16 -33.76
C SER A 285 -17.52 -10.03 -32.64
N MET A 286 -18.36 -10.79 -31.90
CA MET A 286 -17.89 -11.61 -30.78
C MET A 286 -16.75 -12.54 -31.22
N GLN A 287 -15.69 -12.58 -30.42
CA GLN A 287 -14.51 -13.44 -30.59
C GLN A 287 -14.31 -14.38 -29.41
N GLU A 288 -14.79 -14.01 -28.23
CA GLU A 288 -14.67 -14.83 -27.02
C GLU A 288 -15.98 -14.84 -26.23
N LEU A 289 -16.36 -16.02 -25.73
CA LEU A 289 -17.42 -16.22 -24.76
C LEU A 289 -16.81 -16.74 -23.46
N ARG A 290 -16.90 -15.93 -22.40
CA ARG A 290 -16.51 -16.27 -21.04
C ARG A 290 -17.72 -16.68 -20.25
N ILE A 291 -17.63 -17.80 -19.54
CA ILE A 291 -18.72 -18.34 -18.74
C ILE A 291 -18.22 -18.55 -17.33
N TYR A 292 -18.87 -17.90 -16.38
CA TYR A 292 -18.64 -18.04 -14.94
C TYR A 292 -19.74 -18.92 -14.40
N VAL A 293 -19.37 -20.09 -13.89
CA VAL A 293 -20.34 -21.09 -13.44
C VAL A 293 -19.72 -21.99 -12.38
N ASN A 294 -20.49 -22.36 -11.36
CA ASN A 294 -20.06 -23.37 -10.42
C ASN A 294 -20.32 -24.79 -10.98
N LEU A 295 -19.25 -25.46 -11.41
CA LEU A 295 -19.22 -26.79 -12.01
C LEU A 295 -17.94 -27.53 -11.60
N LEU A 296 -17.98 -28.86 -11.66
CA LEU A 296 -16.76 -29.67 -11.60
C LEU A 296 -15.95 -29.51 -12.89
N ASN A 297 -14.64 -29.78 -12.83
CA ASN A 297 -13.73 -29.63 -13.97
C ASN A 297 -14.22 -30.36 -15.24
N ASP A 298 -14.62 -31.62 -15.12
CA ASP A 298 -15.08 -32.43 -16.27
C ASP A 298 -16.40 -31.89 -16.86
N GLU A 299 -17.28 -31.35 -16.01
CA GLU A 299 -18.53 -30.71 -16.44
C GLU A 299 -18.25 -29.39 -17.17
N ALA A 300 -17.28 -28.60 -16.68
CA ALA A 300 -16.85 -27.37 -17.32
C ALA A 300 -16.22 -27.62 -18.70
N ILE A 301 -15.37 -28.66 -18.82
CA ILE A 301 -14.81 -29.13 -20.10
C ILE A 301 -15.94 -29.53 -21.06
N ASN A 302 -16.91 -30.31 -20.58
CA ASN A 302 -18.04 -30.76 -21.38
C ASN A 302 -18.88 -29.56 -21.87
N LEU A 303 -19.19 -28.61 -20.98
CA LEU A 303 -19.91 -27.39 -21.33
C LEU A 303 -19.18 -26.58 -22.41
N ALA A 304 -17.88 -26.35 -22.24
CA ALA A 304 -17.06 -25.64 -23.21
C ALA A 304 -17.09 -26.31 -24.59
N ASN A 305 -16.95 -27.64 -24.64
CA ASN A 305 -17.01 -28.42 -25.87
C ASN A 305 -18.39 -28.36 -26.54
N GLN A 306 -19.47 -28.47 -25.77
CA GLN A 306 -20.84 -28.37 -26.28
C GLN A 306 -21.09 -27.01 -26.94
N ILE A 307 -20.69 -25.93 -26.27
CA ILE A 307 -20.85 -24.57 -26.80
C ILE A 307 -20.01 -24.35 -28.05
N ASN A 308 -18.77 -24.82 -28.05
CA ASN A 308 -17.90 -24.74 -29.24
C ASN A 308 -18.52 -25.48 -30.43
N ASN A 309 -19.08 -26.68 -30.20
CA ASN A 309 -19.79 -27.43 -31.23
C ASN A 309 -21.01 -26.68 -31.77
N ILE A 310 -21.72 -25.93 -30.94
CA ILE A 310 -22.85 -25.10 -31.37
C ILE A 310 -22.36 -23.93 -32.22
N PHE A 311 -21.33 -23.18 -31.80
CA PHE A 311 -20.77 -22.08 -32.60
C PHE A 311 -20.23 -22.54 -33.97
N ASN A 312 -19.63 -23.73 -34.02
CA ASN A 312 -19.17 -24.33 -35.28
C ASN A 312 -20.33 -24.60 -36.26
N LYS A 313 -21.55 -24.87 -35.79
CA LYS A 313 -22.74 -24.99 -36.68
C LYS A 313 -23.14 -23.67 -37.33
N PHE A 314 -22.75 -22.54 -36.73
CA PHE A 314 -23.03 -21.19 -37.24
C PHE A 314 -21.87 -20.62 -38.08
N ASP A 315 -20.84 -21.43 -38.40
CA ASP A 315 -19.60 -20.99 -39.06
C ASP A 315 -18.87 -19.86 -38.29
N ARG A 316 -18.99 -19.87 -36.95
CA ARG A 316 -18.37 -18.87 -36.05
C ARG A 316 -17.21 -19.50 -35.30
N ASN A 317 -16.02 -18.94 -35.45
CA ASN A 317 -14.86 -19.34 -34.67
C ASN A 317 -14.77 -18.51 -33.38
N ILE A 318 -15.59 -18.85 -32.38
CA ILE A 318 -15.63 -18.19 -31.07
C ILE A 318 -14.79 -18.97 -30.07
N PHE A 319 -13.89 -18.29 -29.38
CA PHE A 319 -13.14 -18.87 -28.28
C PHE A 319 -14.01 -18.98 -27.03
N VAL A 320 -14.16 -20.20 -26.47
CA VAL A 320 -15.01 -20.43 -25.30
C VAL A 320 -14.14 -20.70 -24.08
N ARG A 321 -14.30 -19.87 -23.05
CA ARG A 321 -13.59 -19.99 -21.78
C ARG A 321 -14.58 -20.20 -20.64
N VAL A 322 -14.40 -21.27 -19.87
CA VAL A 322 -15.25 -21.56 -18.71
C VAL A 322 -14.43 -21.42 -17.43
N PHE A 323 -14.86 -20.49 -16.57
CA PHE A 323 -14.35 -20.29 -15.22
C PHE A 323 -15.24 -21.07 -14.26
N TYR A 324 -14.63 -22.04 -13.56
CA TYR A 324 -15.32 -22.95 -12.64
C TYR A 324 -14.62 -23.00 -11.27
N ASN A 325 -15.29 -23.54 -10.24
CA ASN A 325 -14.79 -23.69 -8.87
C ASN A 325 -14.18 -22.42 -8.25
N ASN A 326 -15.01 -21.41 -7.97
CA ASN A 326 -14.65 -20.18 -7.24
C ASN A 326 -13.49 -19.40 -7.90
N SER A 327 -13.77 -18.75 -9.03
CA SER A 327 -12.85 -17.76 -9.60
C SER A 327 -12.64 -16.58 -8.63
N GLY A 328 -11.39 -16.13 -8.50
CA GLY A 328 -11.01 -15.02 -7.64
C GLY A 328 -11.23 -13.66 -8.24
N PHE A 329 -11.12 -12.66 -7.38
CA PHE A 329 -11.11 -11.26 -7.76
C PHE A 329 -9.66 -10.78 -7.85
N ASP A 330 -9.31 -10.11 -8.95
CA ASP A 330 -8.29 -9.07 -8.89
C ASP A 330 -9.05 -7.74 -8.93
N PHE A 331 -8.74 -6.86 -7.99
CA PHE A 331 -9.39 -5.55 -7.92
C PHE A 331 -8.32 -4.49 -8.18
N GLN A 332 -8.49 -3.77 -9.28
CA GLN A 332 -7.78 -2.53 -9.50
C GLN A 332 -8.71 -1.37 -9.19
N PRO A 333 -8.31 -0.42 -8.32
CA PRO A 333 -9.11 0.76 -8.06
C PRO A 333 -9.22 1.60 -9.33
N GLY A 334 -10.35 1.50 -10.01
CA GLY A 334 -10.72 2.45 -11.06
C GLY A 334 -10.77 3.87 -10.49
N SER A 335 -10.37 4.86 -11.29
CA SER A 335 -10.50 6.25 -10.89
C SER A 335 -11.97 6.64 -10.94
N VAL A 336 -12.66 6.72 -9.79
CA VAL A 336 -14.04 7.23 -9.77
C VAL A 336 -14.02 8.62 -10.38
N TYR A 337 -14.71 8.83 -11.51
CA TYR A 337 -14.69 10.15 -12.14
C TYR A 337 -15.25 11.17 -11.17
N SER A 338 -14.45 12.18 -10.97
CA SER A 338 -14.86 13.40 -10.33
C SER A 338 -14.51 14.54 -11.26
N SER A 339 -14.98 15.72 -10.91
CA SER A 339 -14.38 16.99 -11.33
C SER A 339 -12.86 16.85 -11.46
N LYS A 340 -12.27 17.43 -12.50
CA LYS A 340 -10.82 17.49 -12.71
C LYS A 340 -10.10 17.74 -11.37
N PRO A 341 -9.02 17.01 -11.07
CA PRO A 341 -8.32 17.16 -9.80
C PRO A 341 -7.95 18.63 -9.61
N ILE A 342 -8.28 19.16 -8.44
CA ILE A 342 -8.01 20.54 -8.09
C ILE A 342 -6.66 20.57 -7.43
N VAL A 343 -5.70 21.14 -8.14
CA VAL A 343 -4.34 21.29 -7.64
C VAL A 343 -4.27 22.56 -6.80
N THR A 344 -3.91 22.41 -5.53
CA THR A 344 -3.76 23.53 -4.60
C THR A 344 -2.45 23.40 -3.84
N THR A 345 -1.66 24.47 -3.77
CA THR A 345 -0.53 24.53 -2.85
C THR A 345 -1.01 25.01 -1.48
N ARG A 346 -0.61 24.31 -0.43
CA ARG A 346 -0.98 24.58 0.96
C ARG A 346 0.26 24.65 1.83
N GLU A 347 0.25 25.57 2.78
CA GLU A 347 1.27 25.64 3.82
C GLU A 347 1.01 24.53 4.86
N ILE A 348 2.08 23.83 5.26
CA ILE A 348 2.09 22.90 6.39
C ILE A 348 2.25 23.75 7.65
N SER A 349 1.23 23.75 8.50
CA SER A 349 1.26 24.55 9.73
C SER A 349 2.44 24.17 10.61
N SER A 350 3.30 25.14 10.94
CA SER A 350 4.42 24.94 11.85
C SER A 350 3.99 24.64 13.30
N LEU A 351 2.76 25.02 13.66
CA LEU A 351 2.20 24.83 15.01
C LEU A 351 1.76 23.39 15.27
N ASP A 352 1.02 22.80 14.34
CA ASP A 352 0.36 21.50 14.53
C ASP A 352 0.71 20.45 13.45
N LYS A 353 1.62 20.78 12.52
CA LYS A 353 2.04 19.94 11.39
C LYS A 353 0.87 19.43 10.54
N SER A 354 -0.19 20.22 10.41
CA SER A 354 -1.34 19.86 9.58
C SER A 354 -1.40 20.63 8.26
N ILE A 355 -2.01 19.99 7.26
CA ILE A 355 -2.48 20.65 6.04
C ILE A 355 -4.00 20.88 6.18
N ARG A 356 -4.44 22.11 5.93
CA ARG A 356 -5.86 22.50 5.97
C ARG A 356 -6.37 22.82 4.56
N PHE A 357 -7.57 22.35 4.24
CA PHE A 357 -8.20 22.56 2.93
C PHE A 357 -9.71 22.32 3.03
N SER A 358 -10.45 22.81 2.05
CA SER A 358 -11.87 22.50 1.88
C SER A 358 -12.05 21.82 0.52
N PRO A 359 -12.38 20.52 0.48
CA PRO A 359 -12.70 19.83 -0.76
C PRO A 359 -13.84 20.53 -1.49
N VAL A 360 -13.76 20.56 -2.82
CA VAL A 360 -14.89 21.04 -3.61
C VAL A 360 -16.02 20.03 -3.50
N VAL A 361 -17.21 20.55 -3.19
CA VAL A 361 -18.43 19.74 -3.10
C VAL A 361 -18.72 19.16 -4.50
N PRO A 362 -18.97 17.85 -4.62
CA PRO A 362 -19.33 17.27 -5.91
C PRO A 362 -20.58 17.95 -6.50
N SER A 363 -20.64 18.05 -7.82
CA SER A 363 -21.80 18.60 -8.52
C SER A 363 -23.08 17.90 -8.07
N GLY A 364 -24.13 18.68 -7.83
CA GLY A 364 -25.41 18.16 -7.33
C GLY A 364 -25.50 18.00 -5.80
N HIS A 365 -24.49 18.44 -5.04
CA HIS A 365 -24.51 18.35 -3.57
C HIS A 365 -24.41 19.68 -2.83
N GLU A 366 -24.38 20.82 -3.54
CA GLU A 366 -24.08 22.16 -3.02
C GLU A 366 -24.97 22.63 -1.86
N ASN A 367 -26.21 22.14 -1.77
CA ASN A 367 -27.21 22.58 -0.79
C ASN A 367 -27.54 21.54 0.30
N SER A 368 -26.72 20.50 0.45
CA SER A 368 -27.00 19.38 1.38
C SER A 368 -25.88 19.19 2.39
N ASN A 369 -26.17 18.97 3.67
CA ASN A 369 -25.20 18.57 4.72
C ASN A 369 -24.78 17.09 4.54
N TYR A 370 -24.39 16.74 3.33
CA TYR A 370 -24.08 15.39 2.91
C TYR A 370 -22.58 15.08 3.10
N LEU A 371 -22.29 13.81 3.40
CA LEU A 371 -20.96 13.24 3.63
C LEU A 371 -20.38 12.59 2.37
N PHE A 372 -19.42 13.20 1.69
CA PHE A 372 -18.74 12.59 0.53
C PHE A 372 -17.31 12.18 0.84
N GLY A 373 -16.76 11.32 -0.02
CA GLY A 373 -15.36 10.95 0.02
C GLY A 373 -14.49 11.96 -0.75
N TYR A 374 -13.22 12.03 -0.43
CA TYR A 374 -12.23 12.73 -1.25
C TYR A 374 -10.94 11.94 -1.28
N ASP A 375 -10.23 12.02 -2.40
CA ASP A 375 -8.83 11.60 -2.51
C ASP A 375 -7.95 12.85 -2.60
N ALA A 376 -6.81 12.81 -1.93
CA ALA A 376 -5.84 13.88 -1.93
C ALA A 376 -4.47 13.27 -2.22
N GLU A 377 -3.94 13.49 -3.43
CA GLU A 377 -2.52 13.26 -3.64
C GLU A 377 -1.74 14.37 -2.95
N ILE A 378 -0.70 14.03 -2.19
CA ILE A 378 0.11 15.01 -1.46
C ILE A 378 1.54 14.89 -1.95
N GLU A 379 2.06 15.97 -2.53
CA GLU A 379 3.45 16.10 -2.96
C GLU A 379 4.11 17.23 -2.18
N PHE A 380 5.27 16.98 -1.58
CA PHE A 380 6.02 18.01 -0.87
C PHE A 380 6.78 18.90 -1.84
N ALA A 381 7.20 20.09 -1.40
CA ALA A 381 8.08 20.96 -2.18
C ALA A 381 9.41 20.29 -2.62
N SER A 382 9.79 19.16 -2.00
CA SER A 382 10.91 18.31 -2.44
C SER A 382 10.62 17.48 -3.69
N GLY A 383 9.36 17.38 -4.14
CA GLY A 383 8.89 16.46 -5.18
C GLY A 383 8.54 15.06 -4.65
N GLU A 384 8.73 14.81 -3.35
CA GLU A 384 8.37 13.53 -2.72
C GLU A 384 6.85 13.45 -2.52
N SER A 385 6.25 12.30 -2.85
CA SER A 385 4.85 12.04 -2.50
C SER A 385 4.73 11.52 -1.06
N PHE A 386 3.68 11.94 -0.36
CA PHE A 386 3.35 11.39 0.95
C PHE A 386 2.86 9.94 0.80
N SER A 387 3.30 9.08 1.71
CA SER A 387 2.78 7.74 1.87
C SER A 387 2.71 7.37 3.35
N ALA A 388 1.76 6.51 3.71
CA ALA A 388 1.66 5.94 5.04
C ALA A 388 1.07 4.52 4.95
N PRO A 389 1.36 3.63 5.91
CA PRO A 389 0.82 2.27 5.90
C PRO A 389 -0.70 2.27 6.06
N PHE A 390 -1.40 1.41 5.31
CA PHE A 390 -2.86 1.28 5.29
C PHE A 390 -3.40 0.62 6.56
N THR A 391 -3.17 1.24 7.71
CA THR A 391 -3.56 0.73 9.02
C THR A 391 -4.43 1.71 9.78
N GLN A 392 -5.19 1.19 10.72
CA GLN A 392 -5.96 2.00 11.66
C GLN A 392 -5.08 2.99 12.44
N THR A 393 -3.84 2.62 12.79
CA THR A 393 -2.86 3.50 13.45
C THR A 393 -2.59 4.76 12.63
N SER A 394 -2.29 4.58 11.35
CA SER A 394 -2.03 5.68 10.42
C SER A 394 -3.26 6.55 10.24
N ALA A 395 -4.46 5.96 10.12
CA ALA A 395 -5.70 6.72 10.00
C ALA A 395 -5.97 7.58 11.25
N VAL A 396 -5.76 7.03 12.45
CA VAL A 396 -5.89 7.79 13.71
C VAL A 396 -4.91 8.96 13.75
N LEU A 397 -3.67 8.74 13.34
CA LEU A 397 -2.62 9.77 13.30
C LEU A 397 -2.91 10.86 12.27
N LEU A 398 -3.34 10.49 11.06
CA LEU A 398 -3.69 11.43 10.01
C LEU A 398 -4.90 12.29 10.38
N SER A 399 -5.84 11.71 11.13
CA SER A 399 -7.07 12.37 11.51
C SER A 399 -6.90 13.29 12.73
N ASN A 400 -5.95 13.02 13.63
CA ASN A 400 -5.87 13.69 14.94
C ASN A 400 -4.50 14.28 15.25
N HIS A 401 -4.49 15.38 16.00
CA HIS A 401 -3.24 15.96 16.50
C HIS A 401 -2.57 15.03 17.53
N ILE A 402 -1.24 14.91 17.46
CA ILE A 402 -0.48 13.98 18.32
C ILE A 402 -0.75 14.19 19.82
N GLN A 403 -0.88 15.45 20.25
CA GLN A 403 -1.16 15.80 21.64
C GLN A 403 -2.57 15.39 22.08
N GLN A 404 -3.57 15.47 21.20
CA GLN A 404 -4.93 15.03 21.51
C GLN A 404 -4.97 13.52 21.75
N ILE A 405 -4.21 12.78 20.95
CA ILE A 405 -4.13 11.32 21.12
C ILE A 405 -3.38 10.97 22.41
N LYS A 406 -2.24 11.61 22.70
CA LYS A 406 -1.52 11.41 23.97
C LYS A 406 -2.42 11.74 25.18
N TYR A 407 -3.18 12.82 25.10
CA TYR A 407 -4.14 13.21 26.14
C TYR A 407 -5.23 12.15 26.33
N SER A 408 -5.80 11.64 25.24
CA SER A 408 -6.81 10.58 25.28
C SER A 408 -6.28 9.26 25.85
N GLU A 409 -5.08 8.84 25.42
CA GLU A 409 -4.44 7.61 25.90
C GLU A 409 -4.17 7.65 27.41
N ASN A 410 -3.82 8.82 27.94
CA ASN A 410 -3.57 9.03 29.36
C ASN A 410 -4.85 9.31 30.16
N SER A 411 -6.00 9.49 29.50
CA SER A 411 -7.27 9.74 30.17
C SER A 411 -7.85 8.44 30.73
N GLN A 412 -8.28 8.50 31.99
CA GLN A 412 -9.06 7.42 32.61
C GLN A 412 -10.53 7.41 32.14
N TYR A 413 -11.02 8.50 31.53
CA TYR A 413 -12.41 8.62 31.09
C TYR A 413 -12.64 7.95 29.73
N PRO A 414 -13.53 6.94 29.62
CA PRO A 414 -13.85 6.26 28.36
C PRO A 414 -14.38 7.21 27.28
N LEU A 415 -15.15 8.24 27.67
CA LEU A 415 -15.69 9.25 26.75
C LEU A 415 -14.61 10.05 26.00
N LEU A 416 -13.42 10.21 26.59
CA LEU A 416 -12.30 10.87 25.93
C LEU A 416 -11.62 9.95 24.90
N LYS A 417 -11.65 8.63 25.13
CA LYS A 417 -11.20 7.62 24.16
C LYS A 417 -12.12 7.54 22.95
N ASP A 418 -13.43 7.56 23.17
CA ASP A 418 -14.44 7.67 22.11
C ASP A 418 -14.27 8.96 21.28
N TRP A 419 -13.75 10.02 21.90
CA TRP A 419 -13.57 11.33 21.26
C TRP A 419 -12.56 11.28 20.11
N GLN A 420 -11.55 10.42 20.18
CA GLN A 420 -10.57 10.20 19.11
C GLN A 420 -11.22 9.64 17.84
N GLN A 421 -12.33 8.92 17.98
CA GLN A 421 -13.05 8.30 16.88
C GLN A 421 -14.18 9.20 16.33
N ARG A 422 -14.66 10.17 17.12
CA ARG A 422 -15.87 10.94 16.81
C ARG A 422 -15.66 12.33 16.19
N LYS A 423 -14.56 13.04 16.47
CA LYS A 423 -14.45 14.47 16.12
C LYS A 423 -13.74 14.79 14.81
N THR A 424 -12.93 13.88 14.31
CA THR A 424 -12.14 14.14 13.10
C THR A 424 -12.81 13.42 11.94
N GLN A 425 -12.99 14.16 10.85
CA GLN A 425 -13.28 13.58 9.54
C GLN A 425 -12.33 12.40 9.33
N PRO A 426 -12.83 11.18 9.06
CA PRO A 426 -11.96 10.03 8.95
C PRO A 426 -11.04 10.26 7.75
N VAL A 427 -9.77 10.48 8.03
CA VAL A 427 -8.69 10.54 7.06
C VAL A 427 -7.89 9.27 7.21
N ARG A 428 -7.53 8.68 6.09
CA ARG A 428 -6.79 7.43 6.06
C ARG A 428 -5.81 7.42 4.89
N PRO A 429 -4.76 6.61 4.95
CA PRO A 429 -3.74 6.56 3.93
C PRO A 429 -4.31 6.13 2.57
N ALA A 430 -3.68 6.61 1.51
CA ALA A 430 -3.87 6.16 0.14
C ALA A 430 -2.50 6.03 -0.53
N GLU A 431 -2.43 5.39 -1.71
CA GLU A 431 -1.15 5.07 -2.35
C GLU A 431 -0.25 6.30 -2.57
N LYS A 432 -0.83 7.44 -2.96
CA LYS A 432 -0.12 8.70 -3.23
C LYS A 432 -0.55 9.84 -2.31
N GLY A 433 -1.03 9.55 -1.10
CA GLY A 433 -1.46 10.60 -0.19
C GLY A 433 -2.46 10.09 0.84
N VAL A 434 -3.65 10.69 0.87
CA VAL A 434 -4.72 10.29 1.78
C VAL A 434 -6.06 10.24 1.06
N THR A 435 -6.98 9.52 1.67
CA THR A 435 -8.40 9.57 1.33
C THR A 435 -9.19 9.83 2.61
N GLY A 436 -10.35 10.46 2.50
CA GLY A 436 -11.15 10.73 3.69
C GLY A 436 -12.59 11.09 3.39
N LEU A 437 -13.36 11.32 4.45
CA LEU A 437 -14.76 11.73 4.36
C LEU A 437 -14.95 13.15 4.88
N VAL A 438 -15.76 13.95 4.20
CA VAL A 438 -15.98 15.36 4.52
C VAL A 438 -17.45 15.70 4.35
N TYR A 439 -17.97 16.56 5.22
CA TYR A 439 -19.28 17.18 5.01
C TYR A 439 -19.13 18.38 4.08
N SER A 440 -20.13 18.64 3.23
CA SER A 440 -20.14 19.85 2.41
C SER A 440 -19.81 21.11 3.23
N ASN A 441 -18.95 21.96 2.66
CA ASN A 441 -18.47 23.21 3.26
C ASN A 441 -17.63 23.05 4.55
N ALA A 442 -17.31 21.84 5.00
CA ALA A 442 -16.43 21.64 6.15
C ALA A 442 -14.95 21.79 5.76
N GLU A 443 -14.15 22.37 6.66
CA GLU A 443 -12.68 22.34 6.57
C GLU A 443 -12.18 20.93 6.92
N CYS A 444 -11.33 20.36 6.07
CA CYS A 444 -10.54 19.18 6.32
C CYS A 444 -9.19 19.53 6.94
N ARG A 445 -8.68 18.63 7.77
CA ARG A 445 -7.32 18.69 8.30
C ARG A 445 -6.65 17.34 8.13
N ILE A 446 -5.43 17.34 7.60
CA ILE A 446 -4.57 16.17 7.52
C ILE A 446 -3.36 16.46 8.39
N TYR A 447 -3.20 15.72 9.49
CA TYR A 447 -1.99 15.77 10.30
C TYR A 447 -0.91 14.94 9.64
N LEU A 448 0.32 15.47 9.56
CA LEU A 448 1.47 14.79 9.01
C LEU A 448 2.37 14.31 10.15
N PRO A 449 2.15 13.09 10.68
CA PRO A 449 3.04 12.54 11.70
C PRO A 449 4.43 12.30 11.10
N GLU A 450 5.47 12.43 11.93
CA GLU A 450 6.80 11.94 11.56
C GLU A 450 6.79 10.40 11.62
N SER A 451 7.61 9.72 10.82
CA SER A 451 7.62 8.25 10.83
C SER A 451 8.05 7.68 12.18
N GLU A 452 8.84 8.43 12.96
CA GLU A 452 9.14 8.14 14.39
C GLU A 452 7.86 8.00 15.21
N GLU A 453 6.86 8.85 14.98
CA GLU A 453 5.58 8.81 15.69
C GLU A 453 4.67 7.67 15.19
N ILE A 454 4.71 7.37 13.88
CA ILE A 454 3.94 6.27 13.28
C ILE A 454 4.41 4.94 13.85
N ILE A 455 5.71 4.66 13.79
CA ILE A 455 6.30 3.40 14.26
C ILE A 455 6.19 3.29 15.78
N ALA A 456 6.45 4.35 16.55
CA ALA A 456 6.27 4.33 18.01
C ALA A 456 4.88 3.84 18.42
N ARG A 457 3.85 4.30 17.69
CA ARG A 457 2.47 3.93 18.00
C ARG A 457 2.06 2.59 17.46
N TRP A 458 2.57 2.22 16.30
CA TRP A 458 2.43 0.87 15.79
C TRP A 458 2.89 -0.14 16.85
N LEU A 459 4.09 0.07 17.41
CA LEU A 459 4.63 -0.77 18.48
C LEU A 459 3.75 -0.70 19.74
N LYS A 460 3.32 0.50 20.14
CA LYS A 460 2.46 0.70 21.32
C LYS A 460 1.14 -0.06 21.24
N ILE A 461 0.50 -0.09 20.07
CA ILE A 461 -0.75 -0.83 19.85
C ILE A 461 -0.54 -2.34 19.99
N LYS A 462 0.64 -2.84 19.63
CA LYS A 462 1.06 -4.23 19.86
C LYS A 462 1.56 -4.48 21.29
N GLY A 463 1.39 -3.53 22.20
CA GLY A 463 1.81 -3.66 23.59
C GLY A 463 3.32 -3.47 23.80
N LEU A 464 4.00 -2.80 22.89
CA LEU A 464 5.45 -2.64 22.88
C LEU A 464 5.84 -1.16 22.96
N PHE A 465 7.00 -0.88 23.51
CA PHE A 465 7.60 0.45 23.51
C PHE A 465 9.05 0.34 23.09
N PHE A 466 9.58 1.37 22.44
CA PHE A 466 10.98 1.39 22.04
C PHE A 466 11.68 2.63 22.59
N GLU A 467 12.94 2.47 22.98
CA GLU A 467 13.84 3.55 23.37
C GLU A 467 15.12 3.50 22.55
N LEU A 468 15.65 4.66 22.16
CA LEU A 468 16.93 4.70 21.44
C LEU A 468 18.06 4.19 22.35
N ASN A 469 18.70 3.09 21.95
CA ASN A 469 19.92 2.58 22.59
C ASN A 469 21.11 3.54 22.37
N ASP A 470 22.26 3.26 22.98
CA ASP A 470 23.46 4.10 22.82
C ASP A 470 23.89 4.21 21.35
N HIS A 471 23.88 3.10 20.62
CA HIS A 471 24.35 2.96 19.24
C HIS A 471 23.58 3.90 18.28
N THR A 472 22.26 3.85 18.37
CA THR A 472 21.31 4.65 17.59
C THR A 472 21.29 6.11 18.03
N ARG A 473 21.47 6.41 19.33
CA ARG A 473 21.66 7.78 19.82
C ARG A 473 22.89 8.44 19.20
N TYR A 474 24.02 7.73 19.12
CA TYR A 474 25.23 8.24 18.46
C TYR A 474 25.01 8.43 16.95
N ALA A 475 24.32 7.50 16.28
CA ALA A 475 23.97 7.65 14.86
C ALA A 475 23.06 8.88 14.62
N LYS A 476 22.05 9.11 15.48
CA LYS A 476 21.16 10.30 15.42
C LYS A 476 21.97 11.59 15.60
N GLY A 477 22.88 11.60 16.58
CA GLY A 477 23.79 12.71 16.81
C GLY A 477 24.69 12.98 15.60
N PHE A 478 25.22 11.92 14.99
CA PHE A 478 26.07 12.00 13.80
C PHE A 478 25.33 12.64 12.62
N ILE A 479 24.13 12.14 12.29
CA ILE A 479 23.27 12.68 11.22
C ILE A 479 22.97 14.16 11.46
N LYS A 480 22.57 14.52 12.69
CA LYS A 480 22.28 15.91 13.06
C LYS A 480 23.50 16.80 12.88
N ARG A 481 24.68 16.33 13.30
CA ARG A 481 25.93 17.09 13.24
C ARG A 481 26.40 17.32 11.80
N PHE A 482 26.14 16.37 10.91
CA PHE A 482 26.47 16.50 9.49
C PHE A 482 25.49 17.39 8.70
N GLY A 483 24.40 17.82 9.34
CA GLY A 483 23.41 18.72 8.75
C GLY A 483 22.23 18.00 8.08
N GLY A 484 21.91 16.79 8.53
CA GLY A 484 20.74 16.02 8.08
C GLY A 484 21.10 14.72 7.36
N PHE A 485 20.06 13.93 7.06
CA PHE A 485 20.23 12.62 6.44
C PHE A 485 20.78 12.71 5.02
N ASP A 486 20.30 13.65 4.19
CA ASP A 486 20.79 13.81 2.81
C ASP A 486 22.29 14.06 2.72
N LYS A 487 22.81 15.00 3.51
CA LYS A 487 24.25 15.24 3.56
C LYS A 487 25.01 14.00 4.04
N THR A 488 24.46 13.30 5.03
CA THR A 488 25.06 12.07 5.55
C THR A 488 25.09 10.97 4.49
N ARG A 489 24.01 10.84 3.70
CA ARG A 489 23.93 9.96 2.54
C ARG A 489 24.99 10.29 1.51
N ASP A 490 25.12 11.56 1.12
CA ASP A 490 26.09 12.00 0.12
C ASP A 490 27.51 11.67 0.57
N LEU A 491 27.84 11.94 1.83
CA LEU A 491 29.13 11.57 2.44
C LEU A 491 29.40 10.07 2.40
N ILE A 492 28.41 9.24 2.76
CA ILE A 492 28.59 7.78 2.77
C ILE A 492 28.79 7.28 1.34
N MET A 493 28.00 7.79 0.40
CA MET A 493 28.05 7.43 -1.02
C MET A 493 29.36 7.85 -1.70
N SER A 494 29.96 8.96 -1.30
CA SER A 494 31.29 9.38 -1.76
C SER A 494 32.44 8.64 -1.06
N GLY A 495 32.15 7.68 -0.18
CA GLY A 495 33.15 6.86 0.53
C GLY A 495 33.65 7.45 1.84
N GLY A 496 33.03 8.52 2.37
CA GLY A 496 33.40 9.15 3.63
C GLY A 496 33.32 8.20 4.84
N ALA A 497 32.38 7.25 4.87
CA ALA A 497 32.31 6.20 5.89
C ALA A 497 33.60 5.36 5.96
N LYS A 498 34.25 5.12 4.81
CA LYS A 498 35.50 4.36 4.74
C LYS A 498 36.64 5.06 5.50
N ILE A 499 36.62 6.40 5.61
CA ILE A 499 37.58 7.14 6.44
C ILE A 499 37.36 6.78 7.91
N PHE A 500 36.11 6.70 8.37
CA PHE A 500 35.81 6.30 9.75
C PHE A 500 36.20 4.85 10.05
N ARG A 501 36.03 3.90 9.11
CA ARG A 501 36.55 2.52 9.26
C ARG A 501 38.02 2.47 9.64
N VAL A 502 38.81 3.38 9.08
CA VAL A 502 40.25 3.44 9.37
C VAL A 502 40.51 3.79 10.83
N PHE A 503 39.68 4.65 11.43
CA PHE A 503 39.76 5.05 12.85
C PHE A 503 39.15 4.01 13.81
N GLY A 504 38.16 3.23 13.38
CA GLY A 504 37.42 2.29 14.23
C GLY A 504 38.09 0.93 14.50
N THR A 505 39.22 0.60 13.86
CA THR A 505 39.87 -0.70 14.06
C THR A 505 40.63 -0.78 15.39
N SER A 506 40.08 -1.42 16.42
CA SER A 506 40.79 -1.76 17.66
C SER A 506 41.69 -3.00 17.51
N GLU A 507 42.68 -3.14 18.41
CA GLU A 507 43.87 -4.01 18.31
C GLU A 507 43.66 -5.52 18.58
N SER A 508 42.51 -5.99 19.07
CA SER A 508 42.41 -7.36 19.64
C SER A 508 42.66 -8.50 18.64
N ASP A 509 42.49 -8.27 17.34
CA ASP A 509 42.38 -9.36 16.37
C ASP A 509 43.58 -9.49 15.41
N ILE A 510 44.60 -8.63 15.50
CA ILE A 510 45.85 -8.78 14.72
C ILE A 510 47.04 -8.88 15.66
N LYS A 511 47.51 -10.12 15.87
CA LYS A 511 48.82 -10.40 16.47
C LYS A 511 49.93 -9.76 15.61
N GLY A 512 50.33 -8.52 15.93
CA GLY A 512 51.58 -7.92 15.43
C GLY A 512 51.58 -6.46 14.96
N SER A 513 50.46 -5.73 14.90
CA SER A 513 50.47 -4.33 14.42
C SER A 513 50.17 -3.29 15.52
N LYS A 514 51.17 -2.47 15.90
CA LYS A 514 51.11 -1.41 16.94
C LYS A 514 50.31 -0.14 16.53
N LEU A 515 49.20 -0.27 15.79
CA LEU A 515 48.54 0.87 15.15
C LEU A 515 47.34 1.47 15.90
N SER A 516 46.64 0.78 16.81
CA SER A 516 45.37 1.28 17.36
C SER A 516 45.55 2.15 18.61
N HIS A 517 46.54 1.88 19.46
CA HIS A 517 46.90 2.85 20.50
C HIS A 517 47.31 4.20 19.88
N LYS A 518 47.95 4.17 18.71
CA LYS A 518 48.37 5.37 18.00
C LYS A 518 47.21 6.17 17.39
N SER A 519 46.14 5.55 16.89
CA SER A 519 45.01 6.34 16.34
C SER A 519 44.23 7.08 17.43
N GLU A 520 44.07 6.46 18.61
CA GLU A 520 43.42 7.11 19.75
C GLU A 520 44.33 8.13 20.45
N GLN A 521 45.62 7.85 20.58
CA GLN A 521 46.57 8.76 21.24
C GLN A 521 47.12 9.85 20.32
N SER A 522 47.55 9.49 19.10
CA SER A 522 48.29 10.36 18.17
C SER A 522 47.46 10.85 16.96
N GLY A 523 46.24 10.33 16.76
CA GLY A 523 45.48 10.54 15.53
C GLY A 523 46.13 9.88 14.31
N LEU A 524 45.60 10.16 13.10
CA LEU A 524 46.13 9.63 11.85
C LEU A 524 46.46 10.76 10.87
N LYS A 525 47.66 10.71 10.28
CA LYS A 525 48.10 11.60 9.20
C LYS A 525 47.34 11.29 7.91
N TYR A 526 47.29 12.27 7.01
CA TYR A 526 46.63 12.13 5.70
C TYR A 526 47.14 10.89 4.93
N SER A 527 48.47 10.73 4.85
CA SER A 527 49.13 9.59 4.21
C SER A 527 48.82 8.24 4.86
N GLN A 528 48.61 8.23 6.19
CA GLN A 528 48.26 7.03 6.95
C GLN A 528 46.80 6.62 6.72
N ILE A 529 45.89 7.58 6.57
CA ILE A 529 44.49 7.32 6.20
C ILE A 529 44.46 6.70 4.80
N GLU A 530 45.13 7.30 3.82
CA GLU A 530 45.21 6.76 2.45
C GLU A 530 45.84 5.35 2.42
N GLY A 531 46.96 5.16 3.12
CA GLY A 531 47.63 3.86 3.20
C GLY A 531 46.74 2.79 3.83
N SER A 532 45.98 3.14 4.87
CA SER A 532 45.05 2.22 5.54
C SER A 532 43.86 1.87 4.64
N LEU A 533 43.30 2.84 3.91
CA LEU A 533 42.24 2.58 2.93
C LEU A 533 42.72 1.61 1.84
N LYS A 534 43.93 1.79 1.33
CA LYS A 534 44.54 0.89 0.35
C LYS A 534 44.71 -0.53 0.90
N GLN A 535 45.31 -0.65 2.09
CA GLN A 535 45.67 -1.95 2.66
C GLN A 535 44.47 -2.71 3.23
N LYS A 536 43.56 -2.03 3.94
CA LYS A 536 42.46 -2.68 4.68
C LYS A 536 41.21 -2.89 3.83
N LEU A 537 40.98 -2.04 2.83
CA LEU A 537 39.77 -2.10 1.98
C LEU A 537 40.09 -2.45 0.53
N ASN A 538 41.33 -2.88 0.24
CA ASN A 538 41.80 -3.27 -1.09
C ASN A 538 41.53 -2.20 -2.18
N LEU A 539 41.59 -0.92 -1.82
CA LEU A 539 41.35 0.18 -2.74
C LEU A 539 42.60 0.50 -3.56
N SER A 540 42.42 0.95 -4.80
CA SER A 540 43.53 1.51 -5.57
C SER A 540 44.07 2.76 -4.87
N GLN A 541 45.33 3.10 -5.10
CA GLN A 541 45.92 4.32 -4.52
C GLN A 541 45.20 5.58 -5.01
N ALA A 542 44.75 5.59 -6.27
CA ALA A 542 43.99 6.69 -6.82
C ALA A 542 42.63 6.86 -6.12
N ASP A 543 41.91 5.77 -5.87
CA ASP A 543 40.61 5.79 -5.21
C ASP A 543 40.72 6.17 -3.73
N ALA A 544 41.69 5.60 -3.01
CA ALA A 544 41.96 5.98 -1.63
C ALA A 544 42.25 7.49 -1.52
N ARG A 545 43.14 8.01 -2.38
CA ARG A 545 43.45 9.44 -2.42
C ARG A 545 42.25 10.30 -2.78
N LYS A 546 41.44 9.86 -3.74
CA LYS A 546 40.21 10.54 -4.13
C LYS A 546 39.23 10.63 -2.96
N ILE A 547 39.00 9.52 -2.25
CA ILE A 547 38.10 9.45 -1.10
C ILE A 547 38.56 10.40 0.02
N VAL A 548 39.85 10.37 0.41
CA VAL A 548 40.35 11.24 1.48
C VAL A 548 40.26 12.71 1.06
N LYS A 549 40.73 13.04 -0.15
CA LYS A 549 40.69 14.42 -0.67
C LYS A 549 39.27 14.99 -0.73
N GLN A 550 38.30 14.20 -1.16
CA GLN A 550 36.91 14.64 -1.32
C GLN A 550 36.17 14.76 0.01
N ASN A 551 36.35 13.81 0.94
CA ASN A 551 35.48 13.69 2.11
C ASN A 551 36.05 14.28 3.39
N LEU A 552 37.38 14.28 3.55
CA LEU A 552 38.01 14.79 4.77
C LEU A 552 37.63 16.24 5.09
N PRO A 553 37.54 17.18 4.11
CA PRO A 553 37.07 18.53 4.38
C PRO A 553 35.66 18.59 4.97
N ALA A 554 34.71 17.81 4.44
CA ALA A 554 33.34 17.78 4.93
C ALA A 554 33.24 17.22 6.36
N LEU A 555 34.07 16.21 6.69
CA LEU A 555 34.15 15.67 8.05
C LEU A 555 34.72 16.68 9.07
N LEU A 556 35.69 17.50 8.63
CA LEU A 556 36.24 18.58 9.43
C LEU A 556 35.23 19.72 9.62
N GLU A 557 34.52 20.10 8.56
CA GLU A 557 33.49 21.15 8.58
C GLU A 557 32.32 20.77 9.50
N ALA A 558 31.87 19.52 9.46
CA ALA A 558 30.89 18.99 10.40
C ALA A 558 31.45 18.88 11.84
N GLY A 559 32.77 19.01 12.03
CA GLY A 559 33.44 18.84 13.31
C GLY A 559 33.33 17.42 13.86
N LEU A 560 33.17 16.42 12.99
CA LEU A 560 33.22 15.00 13.32
C LEU A 560 34.67 14.49 13.42
N LEU A 561 35.56 15.12 12.65
CA LEU A 561 37.00 15.00 12.81
C LEU A 561 37.57 16.35 13.25
N TYR A 562 38.64 16.29 14.01
CA TYR A 562 39.47 17.44 14.34
C TYR A 562 40.84 17.32 13.70
N ARG A 563 41.42 18.47 13.36
CA ARG A 563 42.80 18.61 12.91
C ARG A 563 43.68 18.97 14.10
N GLY A 564 44.88 18.42 14.17
CA GLY A 564 45.83 18.65 15.24
C GLY A 564 47.20 18.07 14.94
N HIS A 565 48.05 17.98 15.97
CA HIS A 565 49.40 17.43 15.87
C HIS A 565 49.67 16.43 16.99
N PRO A 566 50.27 15.27 16.69
CA PRO A 566 50.86 14.41 17.71
C PRO A 566 52.21 15.03 18.13
N LEU A 567 52.30 15.45 19.38
CA LEU A 567 53.49 16.10 19.93
C LEU A 567 54.02 15.29 21.10
N LYS A 568 55.34 15.14 21.16
CA LYS A 568 56.01 14.46 22.26
C LYS A 568 56.53 15.49 23.25
N CYS A 569 56.06 15.44 24.49
CA CYS A 569 56.55 16.32 25.55
C CYS A 569 58.05 16.03 25.80
N PRO A 570 58.94 17.04 25.72
CA PRO A 570 60.36 16.83 25.98
C PRO A 570 60.67 16.51 27.45
N THR A 571 59.79 16.91 28.38
CA THR A 571 59.97 16.72 29.81
C THR A 571 59.61 15.30 30.26
N CYS A 572 58.37 14.85 30.00
CA CYS A 572 57.90 13.53 30.45
C CYS A 572 57.91 12.45 29.36
N GLY A 573 58.20 12.82 28.11
CA GLY A 573 58.22 11.89 26.98
C GLY A 573 56.85 11.45 26.47
N LEU A 574 55.75 11.92 27.06
CA LEU A 574 54.39 11.58 26.63
C LEU A 574 54.13 12.12 25.22
N GLU A 575 53.80 11.21 24.30
CA GLU A 575 53.25 11.55 22.98
C GLU A 575 51.73 11.65 23.10
N ASP A 576 51.18 12.81 22.81
CA ASP A 576 49.74 13.05 22.84
C ASP A 576 49.30 13.93 21.66
N TRP A 577 48.02 13.86 21.32
CA TRP A 577 47.43 14.63 20.23
C TRP A 577 46.84 15.94 20.74
N TYR A 578 47.30 17.05 20.16
CA TYR A 578 46.83 18.40 20.49
C TYR A 578 45.99 18.94 19.33
N LYS A 579 44.73 19.33 19.65
CA LYS A 579 43.84 20.00 18.68
C LYS A 579 44.51 21.27 18.17
N LEU A 580 44.38 21.56 16.88
CA LEU A 580 45.04 22.71 16.24
C LEU A 580 44.79 24.04 16.97
N GLU A 581 43.59 24.25 17.50
CA GLU A 581 43.22 25.44 18.29
C GLU A 581 43.99 25.59 19.62
N LYS A 582 44.61 24.51 20.11
CA LYS A 582 45.42 24.49 21.34
C LYS A 582 46.93 24.51 21.05
N VAL A 583 47.33 24.48 19.78
CA VAL A 583 48.73 24.46 19.38
C VAL A 583 49.19 25.90 19.20
N ASN A 584 49.93 26.41 20.19
CA ASN A 584 50.59 27.72 20.18
C ASN A 584 52.12 27.54 20.19
N GLU A 585 52.87 28.64 20.25
CA GLU A 585 54.33 28.58 20.43
C GLU A 585 54.72 27.79 21.69
N PHE A 586 53.93 27.91 22.77
CA PHE A 586 54.07 27.13 24.00
C PHE A 586 52.82 26.27 24.20
N ILE A 587 53.03 25.01 24.54
CA ILE A 587 51.98 24.01 24.70
C ILE A 587 52.11 23.37 26.07
N GLU A 588 51.01 23.36 26.82
CA GLU A 588 50.93 22.67 28.11
C GLU A 588 50.78 21.17 27.89
N CYS A 589 51.68 20.36 28.46
CA CYS A 589 51.61 18.92 28.35
C CYS A 589 50.41 18.35 29.13
N ASN A 590 49.52 17.59 28.47
CA ASN A 590 48.38 16.93 29.13
C ASN A 590 48.78 15.92 30.23
N GLY A 591 50.05 15.51 30.28
CA GLY A 591 50.58 14.59 31.29
C GLY A 591 51.21 15.29 32.49
N CYS A 592 52.30 16.03 32.26
CA CYS A 592 53.07 16.66 33.34
C CYS A 592 52.71 18.14 33.61
N ALA A 593 51.78 18.71 32.84
CA ALA A 593 51.38 20.13 32.89
C ALA A 593 52.51 21.15 32.62
N GLU A 594 53.71 20.70 32.26
CA GLU A 594 54.81 21.59 31.87
C GLU A 594 54.56 22.16 30.48
N ASN A 595 54.88 23.44 30.31
CA ASN A 595 54.87 24.11 29.01
C ASN A 595 56.14 23.78 28.24
N PHE A 596 56.01 23.38 26.97
CA PHE A 596 57.14 23.21 26.07
C PHE A 596 56.96 24.01 24.79
N GLN A 597 58.07 24.46 24.22
CA GLN A 597 58.05 25.20 22.96
C GLN A 597 57.83 24.25 21.78
N LEU A 598 56.98 24.64 20.83
CA LEU A 598 56.70 23.87 19.63
C LEU A 598 57.96 23.79 18.74
N GLU A 599 58.27 22.57 18.27
CA GLU A 599 59.31 22.37 17.25
C GLU A 599 58.94 23.07 15.93
N SER A 600 59.89 23.21 15.00
CA SER A 600 59.70 23.92 13.73
C SER A 600 58.37 23.58 13.04
N LEU A 601 57.52 24.58 12.80
CA LEU A 601 56.21 24.41 12.14
C LEU A 601 56.30 23.71 10.78
N THR A 602 57.43 23.81 10.09
CA THR A 602 57.65 23.22 8.77
C THR A 602 57.77 21.69 8.77
N SER A 603 58.09 21.06 9.91
CA SER A 603 58.20 19.60 10.03
C SER A 603 56.91 18.94 10.51
N LEU A 604 55.92 19.72 10.94
CA LEU A 604 54.68 19.21 11.53
C LEU A 604 53.65 18.88 10.46
N GLU A 605 53.36 17.59 10.30
CA GLU A 605 52.24 17.12 9.50
C GLU A 605 50.97 17.09 10.35
N PHE A 606 49.84 17.50 9.77
CA PHE A 606 48.55 17.38 10.44
C PHE A 606 48.16 15.91 10.65
N ALA A 607 47.69 15.61 11.85
CA ALA A 607 46.97 14.39 12.17
C ALA A 607 45.51 14.69 12.47
N TYR A 608 44.65 13.75 12.13
CA TYR A 608 43.21 13.83 12.27
C TYR A 608 42.76 12.87 13.35
N LYS A 609 41.81 13.29 14.19
CA LYS A 609 41.24 12.48 15.26
C LYS A 609 39.72 12.65 15.29
N PRO A 610 38.93 11.59 15.44
CA PRO A 610 37.49 11.72 15.63
C PRO A 610 37.16 12.49 16.91
N ASN A 611 36.09 13.26 16.89
CA ASN A 611 35.52 13.81 18.12
C ASN A 611 34.89 12.68 18.97
N GLU A 612 34.50 12.97 20.20
CA GLU A 612 33.94 11.95 21.11
C GLU A 612 32.69 11.28 20.52
N LEU A 613 31.80 12.06 19.88
CA LEU A 613 30.60 11.53 19.23
C LEU A 613 30.95 10.51 18.13
N ALA A 614 31.87 10.84 17.23
CA ALA A 614 32.30 9.99 16.13
C ALA A 614 33.11 8.78 16.62
N ALA A 615 33.92 8.94 17.67
CA ALA A 615 34.64 7.84 18.30
C ALA A 615 33.68 6.84 18.94
N ARG A 616 32.66 7.32 19.68
CA ARG A 616 31.61 6.48 20.25
C ARG A 616 30.80 5.80 19.18
N PHE A 617 30.33 6.55 18.19
CA PHE A 617 29.63 6.04 17.01
C PHE A 617 30.38 4.86 16.35
N LEU A 618 31.70 4.98 16.18
CA LEU A 618 32.52 3.91 15.62
C LEU A 618 32.65 2.71 16.55
N LYS A 619 32.92 2.97 17.83
CA LYS A 619 33.08 1.92 18.85
C LYS A 619 31.81 1.10 19.03
N THR A 620 30.66 1.73 18.86
CA THR A 620 29.34 1.10 18.94
C THR A 620 28.91 0.52 17.58
N GLY A 621 29.76 0.46 16.56
CA GLY A 621 29.37 -0.11 15.26
C GLY A 621 28.26 0.67 14.53
N GLY A 622 28.03 1.94 14.90
CA GLY A 622 27.01 2.78 14.28
C GLY A 622 27.23 2.99 12.78
N GLU A 623 28.43 2.71 12.28
CA GLU A 623 28.72 2.69 10.84
C GLU A 623 27.84 1.69 10.09
N ALA A 624 27.61 0.49 10.63
CA ALA A 624 26.75 -0.50 10.00
C ALA A 624 25.31 0.03 9.92
N VAL A 625 24.85 0.69 10.99
CA VAL A 625 23.53 1.35 11.05
C VAL A 625 23.42 2.40 9.96
N LEU A 626 24.37 3.35 9.86
CA LEU A 626 24.30 4.40 8.84
C LEU A 626 24.46 3.89 7.41
N SER A 627 25.34 2.91 7.19
CA SER A 627 25.56 2.34 5.85
C SER A 627 24.29 1.63 5.37
N THR A 628 23.65 0.87 6.25
CA THR A 628 22.37 0.19 6.00
C THR A 628 21.25 1.18 5.77
N ALA A 629 21.10 2.20 6.62
CA ALA A 629 20.12 3.26 6.44
C ALA A 629 20.30 4.00 5.10
N VAL A 630 21.53 4.36 4.73
CA VAL A 630 21.83 5.01 3.46
C VAL A 630 21.51 4.11 2.27
N PHE A 631 21.85 2.83 2.35
CA PHE A 631 21.52 1.88 1.30
C PHE A 631 20.00 1.75 1.13
N LEU A 632 19.26 1.59 2.24
CA LEU A 632 17.81 1.40 2.22
C LEU A 632 17.04 2.70 1.95
N SER A 633 17.69 3.87 1.99
CA SER A 633 17.11 5.14 1.51
C SER A 633 16.84 5.19 0.01
N TRP A 634 17.19 4.14 -0.73
CA TRP A 634 16.83 4.01 -2.14
C TRP A 634 15.49 3.28 -2.31
N LEU A 635 15.01 2.63 -1.25
CA LEU A 635 13.68 2.03 -1.16
C LEU A 635 12.66 2.99 -0.54
N ALA A 636 13.08 3.80 0.42
CA ALA A 636 12.23 4.63 1.27
C ALA A 636 12.68 6.09 1.25
N SER A 637 11.77 7.04 1.47
CA SER A 637 12.21 8.40 1.81
C SER A 637 12.97 8.37 3.12
N TYR A 638 13.93 9.28 3.31
CA TYR A 638 14.68 9.37 4.58
C TYR A 638 13.75 9.59 5.78
N ARG A 639 12.57 10.16 5.57
CA ARG A 639 11.55 10.35 6.61
C ARG A 639 11.07 9.02 7.15
N ASP A 640 11.01 8.01 6.29
CA ASP A 640 10.54 6.67 6.59
C ASP A 640 11.60 5.76 7.20
N ILE A 641 12.81 6.29 7.41
CA ILE A 641 13.91 5.58 8.06
C ILE A 641 14.06 6.11 9.47
N GLN A 642 13.79 5.24 10.43
CA GLN A 642 13.92 5.54 11.83
C GLN A 642 15.05 4.71 12.43
N LEU A 643 15.91 5.39 13.18
CA LEU A 643 16.87 4.72 14.05
C LEU A 643 16.10 4.01 15.18
N GLY A 644 16.37 2.73 15.37
CA GLY A 644 15.68 1.90 16.34
C GLY A 644 16.26 1.98 17.74
N GLY A 645 16.13 0.90 18.50
CA GLY A 645 16.78 0.73 19.78
C GLY A 645 16.20 -0.46 20.56
N ASP A 646 16.17 -0.32 21.87
CA ASP A 646 15.66 -1.33 22.80
C ASP A 646 14.14 -1.40 22.74
N ILE A 647 13.60 -2.59 22.46
CA ILE A 647 12.16 -2.88 22.49
C ILE A 647 11.82 -3.61 23.77
N SER A 648 10.87 -3.03 24.52
CA SER A 648 10.34 -3.58 25.76
C SER A 648 8.83 -3.78 25.63
N ARG A 649 8.28 -4.75 26.37
CA ARG A 649 6.82 -4.85 26.51
C ARG A 649 6.34 -3.74 27.42
N LEU A 650 5.14 -3.22 27.18
CA LEU A 650 4.54 -2.22 28.07
C LEU A 650 4.47 -2.81 29.49
N ARG A 651 5.05 -2.09 30.46
CA ARG A 651 5.17 -2.46 31.89
C ARG A 651 6.33 -3.41 32.25
N GLU A 652 7.14 -3.83 31.28
CA GLU A 652 8.40 -4.52 31.56
C GLU A 652 9.56 -3.52 31.45
N GLU A 653 10.45 -3.50 32.44
CA GLU A 653 11.64 -2.62 32.42
C GLU A 653 12.76 -3.19 31.55
N GLN A 654 12.76 -4.50 31.31
CA GLN A 654 13.79 -5.18 30.54
C GLN A 654 13.40 -5.22 29.06
N SER A 655 14.32 -4.78 28.20
CA SER A 655 14.18 -4.97 26.77
C SER A 655 14.30 -6.45 26.43
N PHE A 656 13.38 -6.95 25.59
CA PHE A 656 13.45 -8.33 25.11
C PHE A 656 14.14 -8.39 23.75
N ALA A 657 14.17 -7.30 22.99
CA ALA A 657 14.80 -7.22 21.68
C ALA A 657 15.51 -5.87 21.49
N GLU A 658 16.51 -5.86 20.61
CA GLU A 658 17.22 -4.67 20.16
C GLU A 658 17.09 -4.66 18.64
N ILE A 659 16.68 -3.53 18.06
CA ILE A 659 16.53 -3.35 16.61
C ILE A 659 17.22 -2.05 16.21
N ASP A 660 18.16 -2.10 15.27
CA ASP A 660 18.93 -0.91 14.90
C ASP A 660 18.19 0.08 14.00
N LEU A 661 17.32 -0.41 13.11
CA LEU A 661 16.53 0.42 12.19
C LEU A 661 15.11 -0.11 12.03
N PHE A 662 14.17 0.83 11.94
CA PHE A 662 12.82 0.61 11.44
C PHE A 662 12.68 1.37 10.13
N ILE A 663 12.20 0.72 9.09
CA ILE A 663 12.00 1.35 7.78
C ILE A 663 10.59 1.05 7.31
N LEU A 664 9.92 2.07 6.80
CA LEU A 664 8.52 1.99 6.38
C LEU A 664 8.41 2.26 4.89
N VAL A 665 8.18 1.23 4.09
CA VAL A 665 8.02 1.40 2.64
C VAL A 665 6.59 1.05 2.29
N LYS A 666 5.79 2.07 1.93
CA LYS A 666 4.34 1.90 1.72
C LYS A 666 3.65 1.31 2.96
N ASN A 667 3.15 0.08 2.87
CA ASN A 667 2.53 -0.70 3.95
C ASN A 667 3.47 -1.75 4.57
N VAL A 668 4.74 -1.76 4.20
CA VAL A 668 5.71 -2.76 4.64
C VAL A 668 6.62 -2.17 5.71
N LEU A 669 6.49 -2.71 6.92
CA LEU A 669 7.47 -2.49 7.98
C LEU A 669 8.65 -3.44 7.78
N ILE A 670 9.84 -2.85 7.70
CA ILE A 670 11.12 -3.53 7.57
C ILE A 670 11.89 -3.29 8.88
N LEU A 671 12.37 -4.36 9.50
CA LEU A 671 13.34 -4.27 10.59
C LEU A 671 14.74 -4.46 10.00
N ALA A 672 15.72 -3.69 10.46
CA ALA A 672 17.11 -3.99 10.13
C ALA A 672 17.97 -4.13 11.38
N GLU A 673 18.77 -5.19 11.38
CA GLU A 673 19.77 -5.49 12.39
C GLU A 673 21.14 -5.23 11.77
N CYS A 674 21.93 -4.39 12.41
CA CYS A 674 23.14 -3.84 11.83
C CYS A 674 24.37 -4.20 12.65
N LYS A 675 25.36 -4.81 12.01
CA LYS A 675 26.54 -5.28 12.71
C LYS A 675 27.82 -4.92 11.99
N SER A 676 28.80 -4.51 12.77
CA SER A 676 30.13 -4.16 12.29
C SER A 676 31.14 -5.14 12.86
N TRP A 677 31.76 -5.93 11.99
CA TRP A 677 32.84 -6.83 12.36
C TRP A 677 33.98 -6.71 11.39
N ARG A 678 35.21 -6.79 11.87
CA ARG A 678 36.36 -6.76 10.97
C ARG A 678 36.48 -8.05 10.15
N VAL A 679 36.42 -9.18 10.84
CA VAL A 679 36.52 -10.53 10.28
C VAL A 679 35.33 -11.32 10.81
N ILE A 680 34.62 -11.99 9.90
CA ILE A 680 33.53 -12.90 10.23
C ILE A 680 34.03 -14.33 10.00
N ASP A 681 34.17 -15.06 11.10
CA ASP A 681 34.48 -16.49 11.15
C ASP A 681 33.21 -17.28 11.52
N GLU A 682 33.32 -18.61 11.61
CA GLU A 682 32.17 -19.48 11.94
C GLU A 682 31.55 -19.17 13.31
N SER A 683 32.37 -18.82 14.32
CA SER A 683 31.85 -18.49 15.65
C SER A 683 30.99 -17.23 15.60
N LYS A 684 31.49 -16.16 14.95
CA LYS A 684 30.75 -14.91 14.78
C LYS A 684 29.54 -15.09 13.88
N ALA A 685 29.63 -15.94 12.86
CA ALA A 685 28.49 -16.30 12.02
C ALA A 685 27.37 -16.95 12.85
N ASN A 686 27.68 -17.86 13.76
CA ASN A 686 26.67 -18.45 14.65
C ASN A 686 26.00 -17.40 15.56
N ASP A 687 26.76 -16.42 16.06
CA ASP A 687 26.19 -15.32 16.85
C ASP A 687 25.32 -14.38 16.01
N ILE A 688 25.71 -14.15 14.75
CA ILE A 688 24.88 -13.43 13.76
C ILE A 688 23.53 -14.13 13.57
N ILE A 689 23.56 -15.45 13.35
CA ILE A 689 22.36 -16.24 13.10
C ILE A 689 21.42 -16.21 14.32
N LYS A 690 21.95 -16.38 15.54
CA LYS A 690 21.14 -16.27 16.77
C LYS A 690 20.46 -14.90 16.91
N HIS A 691 21.19 -13.82 16.61
CA HIS A 691 20.59 -12.48 16.63
C HIS A 691 19.53 -12.32 15.53
N LEU A 692 19.79 -12.83 14.32
CA LEU A 692 18.84 -12.77 13.22
C LEU A 692 17.54 -13.52 13.53
N GLU A 693 17.62 -14.71 14.13
CA GLU A 693 16.45 -15.49 14.58
C GLU A 693 15.61 -14.70 15.58
N LYS A 694 16.26 -14.05 16.56
CA LYS A 694 15.59 -13.17 17.54
C LYS A 694 14.91 -11.97 16.89
N VAL A 695 15.53 -11.38 15.86
CA VAL A 695 14.95 -10.28 15.08
C VAL A 695 13.75 -10.76 14.26
N ILE A 696 13.78 -11.99 13.73
CA ILE A 696 12.64 -12.61 13.03
C ILE A 696 11.46 -12.84 13.99
N GLU A 697 11.72 -13.33 15.20
CA GLU A 697 10.68 -13.45 16.24
C GLU A 697 10.07 -12.08 16.56
N THR A 698 10.92 -11.06 16.69
CA THR A 698 10.48 -9.67 16.90
C THR A 698 9.66 -9.16 15.70
N ALA A 699 10.06 -9.47 14.47
CA ALA A 699 9.34 -9.12 13.26
C ALA A 699 7.93 -9.73 13.23
N VAL A 700 7.76 -10.99 13.62
CA VAL A 700 6.43 -11.61 13.78
C VAL A 700 5.58 -10.82 14.77
N LEU A 701 6.14 -10.51 15.95
CA LEU A 701 5.43 -9.80 17.02
C LEU A 701 4.95 -8.40 16.59
N VAL A 702 5.75 -7.69 15.79
CA VAL A 702 5.43 -6.33 15.31
C VAL A 702 4.74 -6.32 13.95
N ASN A 703 4.45 -7.50 13.37
CA ASN A 703 3.90 -7.67 12.01
C ASN A 703 4.78 -7.02 10.92
N ALA A 704 6.10 -7.05 11.08
CA ALA A 704 7.04 -6.69 10.02
C ALA A 704 7.02 -7.78 8.94
N LYS A 705 7.15 -7.38 7.67
CA LYS A 705 7.19 -8.34 6.54
C LYS A 705 8.60 -8.62 6.06
N VAL A 706 9.57 -7.83 6.49
CA VAL A 706 10.95 -7.92 6.02
C VAL A 706 11.92 -7.69 7.17
N VAL A 707 12.98 -8.48 7.19
CA VAL A 707 14.17 -8.32 8.04
C VAL A 707 15.39 -8.17 7.14
N VAL A 708 16.18 -7.13 7.37
CA VAL A 708 17.45 -6.91 6.68
C VAL A 708 18.59 -7.03 7.68
N LEU A 709 19.51 -7.96 7.42
CA LEU A 709 20.76 -8.06 8.15
C LEU A 709 21.81 -7.19 7.44
N GLY A 710 22.16 -6.05 8.03
CA GLY A 710 23.16 -5.11 7.53
C GLY A 710 24.53 -5.36 8.14
N ILE A 711 25.48 -5.90 7.39
CA ILE A 711 26.82 -6.24 7.88
C ILE A 711 27.88 -5.40 7.19
N VAL A 712 28.71 -4.72 7.98
CA VAL A 712 29.94 -4.07 7.49
C VAL A 712 31.14 -4.89 7.93
N THR A 713 31.95 -5.34 6.98
CA THR A 713 33.13 -6.17 7.24
C THR A 713 34.27 -5.99 6.26
N THR A 714 35.50 -6.28 6.70
CA THR A 714 36.70 -6.27 5.84
C THR A 714 37.00 -7.64 5.24
N SER A 715 36.58 -8.73 5.88
CA SER A 715 36.80 -10.08 5.37
C SER A 715 35.82 -11.08 5.97
N ILE A 716 35.49 -12.11 5.20
CA ILE A 716 34.62 -13.22 5.60
C ILE A 716 35.37 -14.50 5.28
N THR A 717 35.48 -15.40 6.25
CA THR A 717 36.20 -16.68 6.11
C THR A 717 35.27 -17.89 6.18
N CYS A 718 33.96 -17.67 6.32
CA CYS A 718 32.92 -18.70 6.34
C CYS A 718 31.89 -18.47 5.23
N ASP A 719 30.99 -19.43 5.00
CA ASP A 719 29.89 -19.28 4.06
C ASP A 719 28.66 -18.62 4.72
N LEU A 720 28.77 -17.32 4.96
CA LEU A 720 27.69 -16.55 5.58
C LEU A 720 26.40 -16.53 4.73
N HIS A 721 26.52 -16.64 3.40
CA HIS A 721 25.36 -16.65 2.50
C HIS A 721 24.47 -17.86 2.72
N SER A 722 25.08 -19.05 2.77
CA SER A 722 24.37 -20.31 3.02
C SER A 722 23.63 -20.27 4.36
N LEU A 723 24.31 -19.83 5.43
CA LEU A 723 23.71 -19.73 6.76
C LEU A 723 22.52 -18.77 6.82
N VAL A 724 22.61 -17.61 6.17
CA VAL A 724 21.49 -16.66 6.12
C VAL A 724 20.35 -17.19 5.24
N SER A 725 20.66 -17.90 4.15
CA SER A 725 19.67 -18.52 3.26
C SER A 725 18.84 -19.58 4.00
N ASP A 726 19.47 -20.41 4.83
CA ASP A 726 18.78 -21.43 5.63
C ASP A 726 17.78 -20.77 6.61
N VAL A 727 18.20 -19.69 7.29
CA VAL A 727 17.31 -18.91 8.17
C VAL A 727 16.19 -18.23 7.37
N ALA A 728 16.50 -17.70 6.18
CA ALA A 728 15.52 -17.05 5.31
C ALA A 728 14.43 -18.01 4.86
N GLN A 729 14.78 -19.28 4.58
CA GLN A 729 13.79 -20.31 4.24
C GLN A 729 12.82 -20.55 5.41
N ASN A 730 13.32 -20.70 6.63
CA ASN A 730 12.48 -20.88 7.83
C ASN A 730 11.62 -19.63 8.13
N ALA A 731 12.15 -18.43 7.87
CA ALA A 731 11.40 -17.18 8.04
C ALA A 731 10.30 -17.01 7.00
N THR A 732 10.47 -17.57 5.80
CA THR A 732 9.48 -17.54 4.71
C THR A 732 8.19 -18.25 5.12
N GLU A 733 8.28 -19.35 5.87
CA GLU A 733 7.12 -20.04 6.45
C GLU A 733 6.32 -19.16 7.44
N LYS A 734 6.99 -18.17 8.05
CA LYS A 734 6.37 -17.16 8.92
C LYS A 734 5.92 -15.91 8.15
N GLY A 735 6.03 -15.91 6.82
CA GLY A 735 5.70 -14.77 5.96
C GLY A 735 6.68 -13.59 6.07
N ILE A 736 7.94 -13.83 6.48
CA ILE A 736 8.96 -12.81 6.65
C ILE A 736 10.07 -12.97 5.60
N GLY A 737 10.30 -11.90 4.84
CA GLY A 737 11.42 -11.81 3.91
C GLY A 737 12.71 -11.51 4.64
N VAL A 738 13.76 -12.33 4.47
CA VAL A 738 15.05 -12.11 5.11
C VAL A 738 16.11 -11.84 4.06
N HIS A 739 16.82 -10.72 4.19
CA HIS A 739 17.84 -10.31 3.22
C HIS A 739 19.15 -9.94 3.91
N LEU A 740 20.23 -10.02 3.15
CA LEU A 740 21.57 -9.67 3.60
C LEU A 740 22.08 -8.46 2.82
N LEU A 741 22.37 -7.37 3.52
CA LEU A 741 23.18 -6.27 3.00
C LEU A 741 24.59 -6.44 3.55
N LEU A 742 25.51 -6.89 2.70
CA LEU A 742 26.90 -7.11 3.08
C LEU A 742 27.77 -6.04 2.45
N ASN A 743 28.31 -5.15 3.29
CA ASN A 743 28.98 -3.91 2.94
C ASN A 743 28.08 -2.98 2.12
N ASP A 744 28.18 -3.05 0.80
CA ASP A 744 27.45 -2.25 -0.18
C ASP A 744 26.71 -3.11 -1.22
N THR A 745 26.70 -4.44 -1.02
CA THR A 745 26.05 -5.41 -1.89
C THR A 745 24.84 -6.04 -1.20
N PHE A 746 23.71 -6.07 -1.90
CA PHE A 746 22.46 -6.61 -1.37
C PHE A 746 22.13 -7.96 -2.01
N TYR A 747 21.79 -8.92 -1.16
CA TYR A 747 21.52 -10.31 -1.51
C TYR A 747 20.09 -10.66 -1.09
N LEU A 748 19.23 -10.92 -2.07
CA LEU A 748 17.87 -11.37 -1.80
C LEU A 748 17.89 -12.78 -1.20
N TRP A 749 17.15 -13.02 -0.11
CA TRP A 749 17.06 -14.34 0.54
C TRP A 749 18.41 -14.86 1.04
N GLY A 750 19.40 -13.98 1.22
CA GLY A 750 20.79 -14.36 1.53
C GLY A 750 21.56 -15.00 0.37
N GLN A 751 20.91 -15.22 -0.78
CA GLN A 751 21.46 -15.96 -1.92
C GLN A 751 22.42 -15.10 -2.74
N LYS A 752 23.58 -15.66 -3.07
CA LYS A 752 24.65 -14.96 -3.79
C LYS A 752 24.28 -14.73 -5.27
N GLU A 753 23.55 -15.67 -5.85
CA GLU A 753 23.03 -15.63 -7.21
C GLU A 753 21.98 -14.53 -7.43
N ASN A 754 21.33 -14.06 -6.36
CA ASN A 754 20.36 -12.97 -6.39
C ASN A 754 20.98 -11.63 -5.93
N GLU A 755 22.21 -11.39 -6.37
CA GLU A 755 22.93 -10.15 -6.12
C GLU A 755 22.29 -8.98 -6.90
N ILE A 756 21.86 -7.95 -6.18
CA ILE A 756 21.43 -6.69 -6.80
C ILE A 756 22.64 -5.77 -6.91
N LYS A 757 23.24 -5.73 -8.12
CA LYS A 757 24.38 -4.86 -8.43
C LYS A 757 23.98 -3.41 -8.63
N GLU A 758 22.83 -3.23 -9.26
CA GLU A 758 22.27 -1.92 -9.57
C GLU A 758 21.14 -1.65 -8.59
N LYS A 759 21.43 -0.86 -7.56
CA LYS A 759 20.52 -0.68 -6.44
C LYS A 759 19.17 -0.03 -6.82
N TRP A 760 19.04 0.60 -8.02
CA TRP A 760 17.75 1.10 -8.52
C TRP A 760 16.79 -0.04 -8.94
N GLN A 761 17.29 -1.27 -9.08
CA GLN A 761 16.50 -2.47 -9.31
C GLN A 761 15.82 -2.97 -8.02
N LEU A 762 16.24 -2.47 -6.85
CA LEU A 762 15.67 -2.83 -5.57
C LEU A 762 14.27 -2.22 -5.44
N ASN A 763 13.26 -3.06 -5.28
CA ASN A 763 11.90 -2.63 -4.99
C ASN A 763 11.33 -3.46 -3.84
N VAL A 764 10.37 -2.89 -3.10
CA VAL A 764 9.78 -3.54 -1.92
C VAL A 764 9.09 -4.87 -2.25
N GLY A 765 8.55 -5.02 -3.46
CA GLY A 765 7.90 -6.25 -3.92
C GLY A 765 8.86 -7.44 -4.04
N LEU A 766 10.15 -7.21 -4.27
CA LEU A 766 11.19 -8.26 -4.25
C LEU A 766 11.58 -8.69 -2.84
N LEU A 767 11.30 -7.85 -1.84
CA LEU A 767 11.69 -8.08 -0.45
C LEU A 767 10.63 -8.84 0.34
N VAL A 768 9.36 -8.55 0.06
CA VAL A 768 8.27 -9.24 0.74
C VAL A 768 8.24 -10.67 0.23
N VAL A 769 8.02 -11.62 1.15
CA VAL A 769 7.64 -12.99 0.75
C VAL A 769 6.39 -12.84 -0.08
N SER A 770 6.52 -13.05 -1.39
CA SER A 770 5.34 -13.17 -2.24
C SER A 770 4.55 -14.31 -1.63
N LYS A 771 3.43 -14.02 -0.95
CA LYS A 771 2.37 -15.00 -0.76
C LYS A 771 2.16 -15.55 -2.16
N GLU A 772 2.59 -16.78 -2.40
CA GLU A 772 2.83 -17.33 -3.72
C GLU A 772 1.74 -16.86 -4.67
N LYS A 773 2.15 -16.30 -5.83
CA LYS A 773 1.31 -15.99 -7.00
C LYS A 773 -0.15 -16.35 -6.74
N LEU A 774 -0.96 -15.37 -6.30
CA LEU A 774 -2.41 -15.51 -6.07
C LEU A 774 -2.92 -16.63 -6.97
N LEU A 775 -3.23 -17.78 -6.34
CA LEU A 775 -3.30 -19.10 -6.95
C LEU A 775 -3.75 -18.99 -8.40
N HIS A 776 -2.93 -19.49 -9.34
CA HIS A 776 -3.37 -19.59 -10.73
C HIS A 776 -4.64 -20.46 -10.73
N TYR A 777 -5.81 -19.81 -10.76
CA TYR A 777 -7.08 -20.49 -10.89
C TYR A 777 -6.97 -21.46 -12.06
N GLN A 778 -7.44 -22.68 -11.87
CA GLN A 778 -7.47 -23.67 -12.95
C GLN A 778 -8.47 -23.18 -13.99
N VAL A 779 -7.98 -22.40 -14.96
CA VAL A 779 -8.74 -22.01 -16.13
C VAL A 779 -8.63 -23.15 -17.12
N VAL A 780 -9.75 -23.81 -17.40
CA VAL A 780 -9.83 -24.66 -18.60
C VAL A 780 -10.11 -23.72 -19.77
N SER A 781 -9.08 -23.54 -20.58
CA SER A 781 -9.18 -22.96 -21.91
C SER A 781 -9.38 -24.11 -22.90
N VAL A 782 -10.51 -24.14 -23.60
CA VAL A 782 -10.70 -25.03 -24.75
C VAL A 782 -10.45 -24.21 -26.01
N GLY A 783 -9.24 -24.33 -26.58
CA GLY A 783 -8.82 -23.64 -27.81
C GLY A 783 -7.33 -23.27 -27.83
N GLU A 784 -6.75 -23.12 -29.03
CA GLU A 784 -5.38 -22.58 -29.20
C GLU A 784 -5.28 -21.17 -28.58
N PRO A 785 -4.13 -20.77 -28.01
CA PRO A 785 -3.94 -19.42 -27.48
C PRO A 785 -4.28 -18.35 -28.53
N ILE A 786 -4.83 -17.23 -28.06
CA ILE A 786 -5.26 -16.08 -28.88
C ILE A 786 -4.17 -15.75 -29.91
N ARG A 787 -4.48 -15.96 -31.20
CA ARG A 787 -3.72 -15.33 -32.28
C ARG A 787 -3.98 -13.83 -32.19
N GLN A 788 -2.95 -13.00 -32.30
CA GLN A 788 -3.13 -11.55 -32.39
C GLN A 788 -4.13 -11.24 -33.51
N TYR A 789 -5.35 -10.85 -33.14
CA TYR A 789 -6.35 -10.38 -34.09
C TYR A 789 -5.99 -8.94 -34.46
N SER A 790 -5.86 -8.65 -35.75
CA SER A 790 -5.78 -7.28 -36.24
C SER A 790 -7.13 -6.60 -36.00
N TRP A 791 -7.09 -5.40 -35.46
CA TRP A 791 -8.25 -4.54 -35.31
C TRP A 791 -8.48 -3.83 -36.63
N ASP A 792 -9.58 -4.15 -37.31
CA ASP A 792 -10.03 -3.35 -38.45
C ASP A 792 -11.09 -2.35 -37.92
N GLU A 793 -10.76 -1.06 -37.94
CA GLU A 793 -11.72 0.01 -37.68
C GLU A 793 -12.87 -0.11 -38.71
N GLY A 794 -14.02 -0.63 -38.28
CA GLY A 794 -15.18 -0.80 -39.16
C GLY A 794 -16.03 -2.05 -38.93
N ASP A 795 -15.60 -2.99 -38.09
CA ASP A 795 -16.43 -4.15 -37.75
C ASP A 795 -17.76 -3.71 -37.12
N GLN A 796 -18.88 -4.18 -37.69
CA GLN A 796 -20.18 -4.00 -37.06
C GLN A 796 -20.21 -4.80 -35.75
N LEU A 797 -20.18 -4.10 -34.61
CA LEU A 797 -20.19 -4.74 -33.31
C LEU A 797 -21.46 -5.58 -33.11
N VAL A 798 -22.61 -5.00 -33.47
CA VAL A 798 -23.94 -5.59 -33.34
C VAL A 798 -24.77 -5.38 -34.60
N ASP A 799 -25.77 -6.23 -34.82
CA ASP A 799 -26.76 -6.04 -35.88
C ASP A 799 -27.71 -4.87 -35.54
N ARG A 800 -27.55 -3.74 -36.25
CA ARG A 800 -28.37 -2.52 -36.03
C ARG A 800 -29.86 -2.72 -36.31
N ASN A 801 -30.21 -3.57 -37.29
CA ASN A 801 -31.61 -3.81 -37.64
C ASN A 801 -32.28 -4.64 -36.55
N LEU A 802 -31.57 -5.65 -36.04
CA LEU A 802 -32.04 -6.48 -34.93
C LEU A 802 -32.20 -5.65 -33.66
N VAL A 803 -31.23 -4.77 -33.38
CA VAL A 803 -31.27 -3.83 -32.25
C VAL A 803 -32.50 -2.92 -32.32
N GLU A 804 -32.76 -2.28 -33.46
CA GLU A 804 -33.92 -1.39 -33.60
C GLU A 804 -35.25 -2.16 -33.55
N SER A 805 -35.28 -3.39 -34.10
CA SER A 805 -36.43 -4.28 -33.97
C SER A 805 -36.73 -4.62 -32.51
N TRP A 806 -35.72 -5.04 -31.75
CA TRP A 806 -35.90 -5.34 -30.31
C TRP A 806 -36.25 -4.09 -29.52
N ARG A 807 -35.71 -2.92 -29.90
CA ARG A 807 -36.10 -1.64 -29.29
C ARG A 807 -37.56 -1.28 -29.53
N GLN A 808 -38.16 -1.71 -30.63
CA GLN A 808 -39.59 -1.52 -30.91
C GLN A 808 -40.46 -2.59 -30.21
N GLU A 809 -39.89 -3.76 -29.96
CA GLU A 809 -40.54 -4.84 -29.18
C GLU A 809 -40.73 -4.43 -27.71
N PHE A 810 -39.78 -3.69 -27.14
CA PHE A 810 -39.79 -3.15 -25.77
C PHE A 810 -40.41 -1.75 -25.66
#